data_AF-A0A2V8Y888-F1
#
_entry.id   AF-A0A2V8Y888-F1
#
_cell.length_a   1.000
_cell.length_b   1.000
_cell.length_c   1.000
_cell.angle_alpha   90.00
_cell.angle_beta   90.00
_cell.angle_gamma   90.00
#
_symmetry.space_group_name_H-M   'P 1'
#
loop_
_entity.id
_entity.type
_entity.pdbx_description
1 polymer ?
#
loop_
_entity_poly.entity_id
_entity_poly.type
_entity_poly.pdbx_seq_one_letter_code
_entity_poly.pdbx_strand_id
1 'polypeptide(L)'
;AAVVAISEEYQWVLAGSGAVGICLRLIVASSSAFLAVCTVPIAAKWLLIGRWKSRQIRLWSLAYVRFWIVKTLVRSSPAARLFIGTPLYTLYLRALGAKIGPRVVMLSRNVPVCTDLLTIGAGTVIRKAAIFNGYRAQAGSIQIGPVALGCDVFVGERSVLDINTSMGDGAQLGHASALHSGQAVPAGERWHGCPAQPTDVNFVRVAPARCGTLRRAAYGVAALLVVLLFYLPLIEGTAGLAIDAASSVTQMLQPAAGISALGLFVEAAILSLVLFFGLALMGLLLAVAASRVLNLFLKPDTVYPLFGFHDAIHRAIARIGRIRFFVFLFGDSCYIVHYLQLLGYHLRPVEQTGSNFGSDVMHANPSLSAVGTGTMVADGLVLVNDEVSSSSFRVSRAAIGPRNFIGNDVMYPAGGRTGDNVLLGTKVMVPLDGKIRQGTGLLGAPCFEIPRTVERDTQFDHLRTGETLRRGLAAKTRYNLRTIGLFLFTRWVGVFLFVLFYLTGIELYDVLPHVVSAALFAVSIVITAVYFSVVYFCVEALRSFKPTICSIYHSDFWLAERLWKMHPIHYLHVFDGTPFKNVLWRLMGVRIGKRVFDDGAHISDPPLTAIGDESVLNYRSKVQCHSQEDGTFKCDRTTIGAGCTLGVGSFVLYGVTMGDGSSLATDSFLMKGEEVPAHARWGGNPAKEM
;
A
#
# COMPACT_ATOMS: atom_id res chain seq x y z
N ALA A 1 32.05 -2.27 -4.68
CA ALA A 1 32.00 -2.65 -3.26
C ALA A 1 30.85 -3.62 -2.98
N ALA A 2 29.56 -3.22 -3.04
CA ALA A 2 28.46 -4.13 -2.69
C ALA A 2 28.32 -5.35 -3.62
N VAL A 3 28.44 -5.18 -4.93
CA VAL A 3 28.35 -6.32 -5.88
C VAL A 3 29.56 -7.27 -5.81
N VAL A 4 30.74 -6.72 -5.48
CA VAL A 4 31.97 -7.49 -5.21
C VAL A 4 31.76 -8.39 -3.99
N ALA A 5 31.22 -7.81 -2.92
CA ALA A 5 30.96 -8.54 -1.69
C ALA A 5 29.98 -9.70 -1.94
N ILE A 6 28.91 -9.48 -2.71
CA ILE A 6 27.91 -10.51 -3.02
C ILE A 6 28.50 -11.70 -3.79
N SER A 7 29.42 -11.46 -4.74
CA SER A 7 30.01 -12.55 -5.52
C SER A 7 31.09 -13.32 -4.77
N GLU A 8 31.96 -12.63 -4.03
CA GLU A 8 32.93 -13.27 -3.12
C GLU A 8 32.22 -14.07 -2.02
N GLU A 9 31.12 -13.52 -1.50
CA GLU A 9 30.24 -14.18 -0.53
C GLU A 9 29.61 -15.44 -1.12
N TYR A 10 29.11 -15.38 -2.36
CA TYR A 10 28.55 -16.55 -3.04
C TYR A 10 29.59 -17.67 -3.25
N GLN A 11 30.79 -17.33 -3.73
CA GLN A 11 31.88 -18.30 -3.89
C GLN A 11 32.32 -18.90 -2.54
N TRP A 12 32.34 -18.08 -1.49
CA TRP A 12 32.65 -18.53 -0.13
C TRP A 12 31.58 -19.50 0.41
N VAL A 13 30.29 -19.25 0.15
CA VAL A 13 29.19 -20.15 0.52
C VAL A 13 29.34 -21.50 -0.17
N LEU A 14 29.62 -21.52 -1.47
CA LEU A 14 29.79 -22.74 -2.27
C LEU A 14 31.03 -23.55 -1.89
N ALA A 15 32.09 -22.90 -1.39
CA ALA A 15 33.30 -23.59 -0.91
C ALA A 15 33.09 -24.36 0.42
N GLY A 16 31.85 -24.48 0.91
CA GLY A 16 31.50 -25.22 2.13
C GLY A 16 31.64 -26.73 1.97
N SER A 17 32.28 -27.38 2.94
CA SER A 17 32.38 -28.85 2.96
C SER A 17 31.06 -29.49 3.41
N GLY A 18 30.35 -30.11 2.48
CA GLY A 18 29.07 -30.80 2.73
C GLY A 18 27.88 -29.87 2.96
N ALA A 19 26.67 -30.43 2.96
CA ALA A 19 25.41 -29.67 3.01
C ALA A 19 25.30 -28.78 4.27
N VAL A 20 25.74 -29.27 5.44
CA VAL A 20 25.73 -28.49 6.69
C VAL A 20 26.69 -27.30 6.61
N GLY A 21 27.88 -27.50 6.03
CA GLY A 21 28.86 -26.43 5.85
C GLY A 21 28.33 -25.31 4.95
N ILE A 22 27.68 -25.67 3.84
CA ILE A 22 27.05 -24.72 2.91
C ILE A 22 25.92 -23.96 3.60
N CYS A 23 25.02 -24.64 4.33
CA CYS A 23 23.93 -24.00 5.06
C CYS A 23 24.44 -22.99 6.11
N LEU A 24 25.46 -23.35 6.89
CA LEU A 24 26.03 -22.44 7.89
C LEU A 24 26.66 -21.20 7.25
N ARG A 25 27.40 -21.37 6.15
CA ARG A 25 27.98 -20.25 5.40
C ARG A 25 26.89 -19.35 4.81
N LEU A 26 25.84 -19.93 4.23
CA LEU A 26 24.69 -19.17 3.70
C LEU A 26 24.01 -18.32 4.79
N ILE A 27 23.84 -18.88 5.99
CA ILE A 27 23.28 -18.14 7.13
C ILE A 27 24.18 -16.95 7.51
N VAL A 28 25.49 -17.16 7.62
CA VAL A 28 26.44 -16.11 8.00
C VAL A 28 26.49 -15.00 6.94
N ALA A 29 26.54 -15.39 5.67
CA ALA A 29 26.51 -14.51 4.52
C ALA A 29 25.26 -13.62 4.52
N SER A 30 24.09 -14.23 4.32
CA SER A 30 22.79 -13.55 4.27
C SER A 30 22.53 -12.65 5.49
N SER A 31 22.92 -13.10 6.69
CA SER A 31 22.81 -12.30 7.92
C SER A 31 23.72 -11.07 7.90
N SER A 32 24.97 -11.22 7.46
CA SER A 32 25.95 -10.12 7.38
C SER A 32 25.51 -9.09 6.35
N ALA A 33 25.11 -9.52 5.16
CA ALA A 33 24.57 -8.67 4.11
C ALA A 33 23.32 -7.91 4.61
N PHE A 34 22.39 -8.59 5.28
CA PHE A 34 21.19 -7.97 5.82
C PHE A 34 21.50 -6.90 6.87
N LEU A 35 22.39 -7.18 7.82
CA LEU A 35 22.80 -6.23 8.84
C LEU A 35 23.49 -5.01 8.21
N ALA A 36 24.37 -5.22 7.22
CA ALA A 36 25.00 -4.14 6.47
C ALA A 36 23.94 -3.25 5.80
N VAL A 37 22.99 -3.82 5.05
CA VAL A 37 21.93 -3.07 4.37
C VAL A 37 21.02 -2.33 5.37
N CYS A 38 20.77 -2.89 6.55
CA CYS A 38 19.97 -2.23 7.60
C CYS A 38 20.70 -1.07 8.28
N THR A 39 22.03 -1.07 8.34
CA THR A 39 22.83 0.01 8.94
C THR A 39 23.08 1.17 8.00
N VAL A 40 23.10 0.94 6.67
CA VAL A 40 23.31 1.98 5.65
C VAL A 40 22.37 3.20 5.80
N PRO A 41 21.03 3.05 5.97
CA PRO A 41 20.14 4.18 6.17
C PRO A 41 20.44 4.98 7.44
N ILE A 42 20.87 4.30 8.51
CA ILE A 42 21.22 4.93 9.79
C ILE A 42 22.49 5.77 9.60
N ALA A 43 23.54 5.18 9.04
CA ALA A 43 24.78 5.86 8.75
C ALA A 43 24.56 7.06 7.81
N ALA A 44 23.83 6.85 6.71
CA ALA A 44 23.53 7.91 5.75
C ALA A 44 22.76 9.08 6.38
N LYS A 45 21.78 8.81 7.26
CA LYS A 45 21.08 9.85 8.01
C LYS A 45 22.04 10.69 8.85
N TRP A 46 22.91 10.05 9.63
CA TRP A 46 23.84 10.76 10.52
C TRP A 46 24.94 11.51 9.75
N LEU A 47 25.44 10.96 8.64
CA LEU A 47 26.48 11.57 7.82
C LEU A 47 25.97 12.72 6.94
N LEU A 48 24.82 12.56 6.28
CA LEU A 48 24.32 13.54 5.31
C LEU A 48 23.48 14.65 5.94
N ILE A 49 22.80 14.36 7.05
CA ILE A 49 21.84 15.28 7.67
C ILE A 49 22.25 15.65 9.11
N GLY A 50 22.70 14.67 9.89
CA GLY A 50 22.91 14.83 11.33
C GLY A 50 21.58 14.77 12.09
N ARG A 51 21.26 15.80 12.87
CA ARG A 51 19.97 15.92 13.58
C ARG A 51 18.97 16.73 12.76
N TRP A 52 17.77 16.17 12.53
CA TRP A 52 16.67 16.91 11.95
C TRP A 52 16.27 18.09 12.84
N LYS A 53 16.06 19.26 12.21
CA LYS A 53 15.59 20.49 12.86
C LYS A 53 14.38 21.01 12.10
N SER A 54 13.47 21.69 12.81
CA SER A 54 12.38 22.40 12.16
C SER A 54 12.97 23.48 11.24
N ARG A 55 12.71 23.37 9.94
CA ARG A 55 13.21 24.28 8.90
C ARG A 55 12.49 24.04 7.58
N GLN A 56 12.68 24.97 6.65
CA GLN A 56 12.30 24.78 5.26
C GLN A 56 13.53 24.44 4.41
N ILE A 57 13.37 23.52 3.46
CA ILE A 57 14.39 23.13 2.47
C ILE A 57 13.83 23.46 1.09
N ARG A 58 14.51 24.31 0.33
CA ARG A 58 14.13 24.59 -1.06
C ARG A 58 14.25 23.32 -1.91
N LEU A 59 13.22 23.00 -2.69
CA LEU A 59 13.28 21.88 -3.64
C LEU A 59 14.43 22.06 -4.63
N TRP A 60 14.97 20.95 -5.10
CA TRP A 60 16.08 20.91 -6.08
C TRP A 60 17.40 21.52 -5.61
N SER A 61 17.51 21.92 -4.35
CA SER A 61 18.78 22.32 -3.72
C SER A 61 19.63 21.10 -3.31
N LEU A 62 20.91 21.30 -3.01
CA LEU A 62 21.75 20.24 -2.44
C LEU A 62 21.21 19.70 -1.11
N ALA A 63 20.59 20.58 -0.30
CA ALA A 63 19.91 20.17 0.93
C ALA A 63 18.71 19.26 0.64
N TYR A 64 17.98 19.51 -0.45
CA TYR A 64 16.92 18.63 -0.91
C TYR A 64 17.47 17.28 -1.39
N VAL A 65 18.58 17.25 -2.13
CA VAL A 65 19.22 15.99 -2.56
C VAL A 65 19.62 15.13 -1.34
N ARG A 66 20.25 15.74 -0.33
CA ARG A 66 20.58 15.04 0.94
C ARG A 66 19.34 14.51 1.63
N PHE A 67 18.28 15.32 1.69
CA PHE A 67 16.98 14.90 2.24
C PHE A 67 16.40 13.73 1.47
N TRP A 68 16.41 13.78 0.13
CA TRP A 68 15.87 12.76 -0.75
C TRP A 68 16.63 11.43 -0.59
N ILE A 69 17.96 11.45 -0.57
CA ILE A 69 18.78 10.24 -0.35
C ILE A 69 18.37 9.56 0.96
N VAL A 70 18.33 10.31 2.07
CA VAL A 70 17.99 9.76 3.38
C VAL A 70 16.54 9.28 3.42
N LYS A 71 15.59 10.04 2.88
CA LYS A 71 14.18 9.65 2.75
C LYS A 71 14.04 8.31 2.01
N THR A 72 14.70 8.17 0.87
CA THR A 72 14.63 6.98 0.02
C THR A 72 15.24 5.78 0.74
N LEU A 73 16.42 5.91 1.35
CA LEU A 73 17.08 4.84 2.10
C LEU A 73 16.27 4.39 3.33
N VAL A 74 15.72 5.35 4.09
CA VAL A 74 14.92 5.04 5.29
C VAL A 74 13.62 4.31 4.91
N ARG A 75 12.94 4.72 3.84
CA ARG A 75 11.70 4.07 3.36
C ARG A 75 11.95 2.74 2.64
N SER A 76 13.14 2.53 2.08
CA SER A 76 13.52 1.28 1.42
C SER A 76 14.14 0.25 2.37
N SER A 77 14.55 0.65 3.56
CA SER A 77 15.20 -0.19 4.57
C SER A 77 14.46 -1.51 4.84
N PRO A 78 15.13 -2.67 4.71
CA PRO A 78 14.56 -3.96 5.06
C PRO A 78 14.11 -4.05 6.53
N ALA A 79 14.89 -3.47 7.45
CA ALA A 79 14.53 -3.40 8.87
C ALA A 79 13.18 -2.71 9.08
N ALA A 80 12.95 -1.61 8.36
CA ALA A 80 11.72 -0.86 8.44
C ALA A 80 10.52 -1.60 7.80
N ARG A 81 10.74 -2.65 7.01
CA ARG A 81 9.67 -3.44 6.36
C ARG A 81 9.37 -4.76 7.09
N LEU A 82 10.40 -5.44 7.60
CA LEU A 82 10.27 -6.75 8.23
C LEU A 82 9.85 -6.65 9.71
N PHE A 83 10.35 -5.64 10.42
CA PHE A 83 10.18 -5.55 11.88
C PHE A 83 8.99 -4.71 12.34
N ILE A 84 8.16 -4.18 11.44
CA ILE A 84 6.97 -3.38 11.79
C ILE A 84 6.10 -4.13 12.80
N GLY A 85 5.71 -3.42 13.86
CA GLY A 85 4.91 -3.98 14.94
C GLY A 85 5.67 -4.81 15.95
N THR A 86 6.99 -4.95 15.82
CA THR A 86 7.87 -5.59 16.81
C THR A 86 8.67 -4.55 17.61
N PRO A 87 9.23 -4.90 18.77
CA PRO A 87 10.09 -3.99 19.53
C PRO A 87 11.35 -3.53 18.76
N LEU A 88 11.85 -4.34 17.82
CA LEU A 88 13.00 -3.99 16.99
C LEU A 88 12.75 -2.76 16.11
N TYR A 89 11.51 -2.56 15.64
CA TYR A 89 11.18 -1.37 14.87
C TYR A 89 11.30 -0.09 15.70
N THR A 90 10.93 -0.15 16.99
CA THR A 90 11.14 1.00 17.89
C THR A 90 12.62 1.29 18.13
N LEU A 91 13.47 0.24 18.21
CA LEU A 91 14.92 0.41 18.33
C LEU A 91 15.52 1.03 17.06
N TYR A 92 15.09 0.57 15.88
CA TYR A 92 15.49 1.14 14.60
C TYR A 92 15.17 2.64 14.50
N LEU A 93 13.94 3.04 14.86
CA LEU A 93 13.56 4.46 14.86
C LEU A 93 14.32 5.29 15.90
N ARG A 94 14.63 4.73 17.08
CA ARG A 94 15.52 5.38 18.06
C ARG A 94 16.93 5.57 17.52
N ALA A 95 17.48 4.59 16.80
CA ALA A 95 18.79 4.70 16.15
C ALA A 95 18.81 5.80 15.07
N LEU A 96 17.67 6.07 14.44
CA LEU A 96 17.49 7.21 13.54
C LEU A 96 17.26 8.55 14.27
N GLY A 97 17.15 8.56 15.61
CA GLY A 97 17.03 9.76 16.44
C GLY A 97 15.65 10.01 17.06
N ALA A 98 14.66 9.15 16.83
CA ALA A 98 13.33 9.33 17.42
C ALA A 98 13.30 9.11 18.94
N LYS A 99 12.50 9.90 19.65
CA LYS A 99 12.31 9.80 21.10
C LYS A 99 11.09 8.93 21.39
N ILE A 100 11.30 7.64 21.61
CA ILE A 100 10.22 6.66 21.80
C ILE A 100 10.30 6.07 23.20
N GLY A 101 9.22 6.16 23.98
CA GLY A 101 9.08 5.60 25.31
C GLY A 101 8.95 4.07 25.35
N PRO A 102 8.96 3.46 26.54
CA PRO A 102 8.76 2.02 26.70
C PRO A 102 7.32 1.60 26.35
N ARG A 103 7.13 0.32 26.04
CA ARG A 103 5.82 -0.31 25.75
C ARG A 103 5.04 0.22 24.53
N VAL A 104 5.60 1.13 23.74
CA VAL A 104 5.00 1.62 22.48
C VAL A 104 4.76 0.47 21.49
N VAL A 105 3.62 0.54 20.79
CA VAL A 105 3.23 -0.42 19.74
C VAL A 105 2.99 0.34 18.43
N MET A 106 3.84 0.11 17.43
CA MET A 106 3.76 0.77 16.12
C MET A 106 3.44 -0.22 15.00
N LEU A 107 2.23 -0.16 14.46
CA LEU A 107 1.75 -1.06 13.41
C LEU A 107 1.74 -0.42 12.01
N SER A 108 1.96 0.89 11.92
CA SER A 108 2.01 1.58 10.63
C SER A 108 3.25 1.18 9.83
N ARG A 109 3.06 1.00 8.51
CA ARG A 109 4.15 0.76 7.55
C ARG A 109 4.73 2.05 6.95
N ASN A 110 4.11 3.20 7.24
CA ASN A 110 4.60 4.49 6.76
C ASN A 110 5.73 4.94 7.69
N VAL A 111 6.97 4.79 7.22
CA VAL A 111 8.16 5.07 8.02
C VAL A 111 8.36 6.59 8.11
N PRO A 112 8.43 7.18 9.32
CA PRO A 112 8.73 8.60 9.49
C PRO A 112 10.15 8.91 9.04
N VAL A 113 10.35 10.07 8.40
CA VAL A 113 11.66 10.45 7.84
C VAL A 113 12.40 11.39 8.77
N CYS A 114 11.71 12.41 9.31
CA CYS A 114 12.30 13.40 10.20
C CYS A 114 12.23 12.94 11.67
N THR A 115 12.89 11.83 11.95
CA THR A 115 12.84 11.07 13.21
C THR A 115 13.23 11.87 14.44
N ASP A 116 14.23 12.78 14.40
CA ASP A 116 14.62 13.56 15.59
C ASP A 116 13.52 14.51 16.12
N LEU A 117 12.51 14.78 15.29
CA LEU A 117 11.36 15.63 15.64
C LEU A 117 10.11 14.81 16.02
N LEU A 118 10.25 13.49 16.11
CA LEU A 118 9.20 12.58 16.53
C LEU A 118 9.38 12.21 18.01
N THR A 119 8.41 12.58 18.83
CA THR A 119 8.35 12.21 20.26
C THR A 119 7.11 11.36 20.51
N ILE A 120 7.29 10.22 21.18
CA ILE A 120 6.21 9.27 21.45
C ILE A 120 6.38 8.76 22.88
N GLY A 121 5.42 9.06 23.75
CA GLY A 121 5.40 8.64 25.15
C GLY A 121 5.19 7.15 25.35
N ALA A 122 5.29 6.72 26.60
CA ALA A 122 5.19 5.30 26.97
C ALA A 122 3.78 4.76 26.68
N GLY A 123 3.67 3.49 26.29
CA GLY A 123 2.36 2.83 26.10
C GLY A 123 1.55 3.29 24.89
N THR A 124 2.03 4.25 24.10
CA THR A 124 1.32 4.75 22.92
C THR A 124 1.16 3.69 21.82
N VAL A 125 -0.03 3.67 21.19
CA VAL A 125 -0.41 2.74 20.12
C VAL A 125 -0.65 3.51 18.83
N ILE A 126 0.10 3.16 17.78
CA ILE A 126 -0.09 3.70 16.44
C ILE A 126 -0.58 2.58 15.53
N ARG A 127 -1.82 2.69 15.05
CA ARG A 127 -2.47 1.69 14.20
C ARG A 127 -1.89 1.67 12.78
N LYS A 128 -2.30 0.66 12.01
CA LYS A 128 -1.83 0.42 10.65
C LYS A 128 -2.16 1.63 9.75
N ALA A 129 -1.35 1.82 8.71
CA ALA A 129 -1.52 2.86 7.69
C ALA A 129 -1.59 4.32 8.18
N ALA A 130 -1.39 4.61 9.47
CA ALA A 130 -1.28 5.98 9.96
C ALA A 130 -0.07 6.70 9.34
N ILE A 131 -0.17 7.99 9.03
CA ILE A 131 0.90 8.78 8.40
C ILE A 131 1.36 9.87 9.39
N PHE A 132 2.67 9.96 9.61
CA PHE A 132 3.31 10.92 10.52
C PHE A 132 4.75 11.19 10.04
N ASN A 133 4.87 11.72 8.82
CA ASN A 133 6.15 11.78 8.08
C ASN A 133 7.23 12.65 8.75
N GLY A 134 6.81 13.69 9.49
CA GLY A 134 7.68 14.75 10.01
C GLY A 134 8.09 15.80 8.97
N TYR A 135 7.52 15.74 7.77
CA TYR A 135 7.65 16.77 6.74
C TYR A 135 6.40 16.80 5.85
N ARG A 136 6.23 17.92 5.12
CA ARG A 136 5.33 18.08 3.98
C ARG A 136 5.97 18.97 2.92
N ALA A 137 5.56 18.84 1.67
CA ALA A 137 5.95 19.76 0.61
C ALA A 137 4.89 20.85 0.43
N GLN A 138 5.31 22.09 0.20
CA GLN A 138 4.47 23.26 -0.04
C GLN A 138 5.22 24.25 -0.93
N ALA A 139 4.60 24.69 -2.03
CA ALA A 139 5.08 25.81 -2.87
C ALA A 139 6.60 25.83 -3.12
N GLY A 140 7.16 24.77 -3.72
CA GLY A 140 8.59 24.73 -4.04
C GLY A 140 9.54 24.42 -2.88
N SER A 141 9.03 24.09 -1.69
CA SER A 141 9.83 23.78 -0.49
C SER A 141 9.34 22.54 0.27
N ILE A 142 10.25 21.88 0.98
CA ILE A 142 9.93 20.88 2.01
C ILE A 142 9.91 21.58 3.36
N GLN A 143 8.77 21.57 4.03
CA GLN A 143 8.59 22.02 5.41
C GLN A 143 8.78 20.83 6.35
N ILE A 144 9.71 20.96 7.30
CA ILE A 144 9.99 19.94 8.31
C ILE A 144 9.47 20.45 9.66
N GLY A 145 8.76 19.60 10.41
CA GLY A 145 8.23 19.99 11.72
C GLY A 145 7.93 18.80 12.63
N PRO A 146 7.76 19.05 13.94
CA PRO A 146 7.58 18.03 14.95
C PRO A 146 6.20 17.37 14.94
N VAL A 147 6.18 16.13 15.44
CA VAL A 147 4.96 15.39 15.82
C VAL A 147 5.20 14.84 17.22
N ALA A 148 4.37 15.27 18.18
CA ALA A 148 4.55 14.93 19.59
C ALA A 148 3.33 14.17 20.15
N LEU A 149 3.54 12.91 20.53
CA LEU A 149 2.53 12.06 21.15
C LEU A 149 2.93 11.80 22.61
N GLY A 150 2.01 12.08 23.54
CA GLY A 150 2.15 11.79 24.97
C GLY A 150 2.17 10.30 25.31
N CYS A 151 2.02 9.99 26.59
CA CYS A 151 1.88 8.63 27.12
C CYS A 151 0.47 8.10 26.88
N ASP A 152 0.35 6.80 26.65
CA ASP A 152 -0.91 6.07 26.47
C ASP A 152 -1.85 6.69 25.40
N VAL A 153 -1.26 7.33 24.39
CA VAL A 153 -1.98 7.88 23.23
C VAL A 153 -2.42 6.75 22.30
N PHE A 154 -3.60 6.92 21.68
CA PHE A 154 -4.09 6.03 20.63
C PHE A 154 -4.27 6.77 19.30
N VAL A 155 -3.58 6.33 18.26
CA VAL A 155 -3.74 6.82 16.88
C VAL A 155 -4.44 5.77 16.04
N GLY A 156 -5.63 6.10 15.54
CA GLY A 156 -6.48 5.25 14.72
C GLY A 156 -5.89 4.81 13.37
N GLU A 157 -6.50 3.77 12.81
CA GLU A 157 -6.08 3.20 11.53
C GLU A 157 -6.34 4.17 10.39
N ARG A 158 -5.34 4.33 9.51
CA ARG A 158 -5.37 5.28 8.38
C ARG A 158 -5.56 6.76 8.79
N SER A 159 -5.17 7.13 10.01
CA SER A 159 -5.17 8.53 10.44
C SER A 159 -3.93 9.27 9.96
N VAL A 160 -4.05 10.57 9.70
CA VAL A 160 -2.95 11.40 9.16
C VAL A 160 -2.61 12.52 10.15
N LEU A 161 -1.35 12.57 10.57
CA LEU A 161 -0.82 13.59 11.46
C LEU A 161 0.13 14.46 10.65
N ASP A 162 -0.27 15.70 10.40
CA ASP A 162 0.59 16.70 9.75
C ASP A 162 1.71 17.15 10.69
N ILE A 163 2.68 17.91 10.16
CA ILE A 163 3.72 18.55 10.98
C ILE A 163 3.12 19.57 11.96
N ASN A 164 3.84 19.85 13.05
CA ASN A 164 3.39 20.74 14.13
C ASN A 164 2.08 20.28 14.78
N THR A 165 1.90 18.97 14.93
CA THR A 165 0.74 18.40 15.63
C THR A 165 1.16 17.75 16.94
N SER A 166 0.24 17.72 17.90
CA SER A 166 0.48 17.07 19.19
C SER A 166 -0.75 16.36 19.76
N MET A 167 -0.52 15.39 20.63
CA MET A 167 -1.56 14.69 21.39
C MET A 167 -1.08 14.54 22.84
N GLY A 168 -1.86 15.01 23.79
CA GLY A 168 -1.60 14.90 25.23
C GLY A 168 -1.73 13.48 25.76
N ASP A 169 -1.35 13.26 27.02
CA ASP A 169 -1.38 11.94 27.63
C ASP A 169 -2.81 11.35 27.66
N GLY A 170 -2.96 10.07 27.31
CA GLY A 170 -4.26 9.37 27.24
C GLY A 170 -5.18 9.80 26.09
N ALA A 171 -4.73 10.71 25.22
CA ALA A 171 -5.52 11.22 24.10
C ALA A 171 -5.78 10.14 23.03
N GLN A 172 -6.93 10.20 22.37
CA GLN A 172 -7.30 9.25 21.32
C GLN A 172 -7.72 9.94 20.03
N LEU A 173 -7.25 9.42 18.90
CA LEU A 173 -7.66 9.83 17.56
C LEU A 173 -8.34 8.65 16.85
N GLY A 174 -9.56 8.85 16.37
CA GLY A 174 -10.34 7.86 15.64
C GLY A 174 -9.68 7.39 14.34
N HIS A 175 -10.25 6.35 13.73
CA HIS A 175 -9.82 5.87 12.41
C HIS A 175 -10.16 6.90 11.32
N ALA A 176 -9.45 6.85 10.18
CA ALA A 176 -9.67 7.75 9.04
C ALA A 176 -9.83 9.23 9.44
N SER A 177 -9.03 9.66 10.41
CA SER A 177 -9.08 11.01 11.00
C SER A 177 -7.79 11.76 10.73
N ALA A 178 -7.82 13.10 10.73
CA ALA A 178 -6.66 13.91 10.40
C ALA A 178 -6.43 15.05 11.38
N LEU A 179 -5.19 15.19 11.85
CA LEU A 179 -4.72 16.38 12.54
C LEU A 179 -3.99 17.27 11.53
N HIS A 180 -4.58 18.44 11.25
CA HIS A 180 -3.96 19.48 10.46
C HIS A 180 -2.85 20.20 11.25
N SER A 181 -1.87 20.77 10.54
CA SER A 181 -0.76 21.48 11.18
C SER A 181 -1.25 22.53 12.17
N GLY A 182 -0.72 22.50 13.40
CA GLY A 182 -1.10 23.36 14.51
C GLY A 182 -2.17 22.77 15.43
N GLN A 183 -2.86 21.69 15.03
CA GLN A 183 -3.84 21.05 15.92
C GLN A 183 -3.15 20.25 17.03
N ALA A 184 -3.73 20.35 18.22
CA ALA A 184 -3.35 19.60 19.40
C ALA A 184 -4.58 18.93 20.00
N VAL A 185 -4.50 17.63 20.30
CA VAL A 185 -5.53 16.95 21.09
C VAL A 185 -5.14 17.04 22.56
N PRO A 186 -5.96 17.67 23.43
CA PRO A 186 -5.67 17.75 24.86
C PRO A 186 -5.58 16.38 25.54
N ALA A 187 -4.95 16.34 26.73
CA ALA A 187 -4.79 15.11 27.49
C ALA A 187 -6.16 14.51 27.88
N GLY A 188 -6.30 13.19 27.74
CA GLY A 188 -7.52 12.43 28.04
C GLY A 188 -8.67 12.62 27.04
N GLU A 189 -8.58 13.58 26.11
CA GLU A 189 -9.63 13.83 25.13
C GLU A 189 -9.61 12.84 23.97
N ARG A 190 -10.76 12.71 23.30
CA ARG A 190 -10.95 11.82 22.16
C ARG A 190 -11.48 12.61 20.99
N TRP A 191 -10.83 12.49 19.85
CA TRP A 191 -11.12 13.28 18.65
C TRP A 191 -11.26 12.36 17.43
N HIS A 192 -12.01 12.78 16.41
CA HIS A 192 -12.19 12.06 15.16
C HIS A 192 -12.57 12.98 13.98
N GLY A 193 -12.46 12.48 12.76
CA GLY A 193 -12.81 13.22 11.54
C GLY A 193 -11.64 13.93 10.87
N CYS A 194 -11.92 14.63 9.77
CA CYS A 194 -10.98 15.40 8.98
C CYS A 194 -11.61 16.77 8.66
N PRO A 195 -11.14 17.88 9.27
CA PRO A 195 -10.19 17.90 10.40
C PRO A 195 -10.77 17.21 11.64
N ALA A 196 -9.91 16.76 12.53
CA ALA A 196 -10.36 16.10 13.75
C ALA A 196 -11.11 17.09 14.67
N GLN A 197 -12.18 16.61 15.29
CA GLN A 197 -13.03 17.31 16.25
C GLN A 197 -13.33 16.41 17.47
N PRO A 198 -13.70 16.96 18.64
CA PRO A 198 -14.00 16.18 19.85
C PRO A 198 -15.13 15.16 19.67
N THR A 199 -15.07 14.05 20.43
CA THR A 199 -16.06 12.97 20.46
C THR A 199 -16.03 12.22 21.79
N ASP A 200 -17.12 11.54 22.13
CA ASP A 200 -17.19 10.67 23.32
C ASP A 200 -16.76 9.22 23.04
N VAL A 201 -16.59 8.85 21.77
CA VAL A 201 -16.29 7.48 21.34
C VAL A 201 -14.95 7.01 21.89
N ASN A 202 -14.95 5.91 22.65
CA ASN A 202 -13.73 5.25 23.08
C ASN A 202 -13.18 4.33 21.97
N PHE A 203 -11.98 4.65 21.47
CA PHE A 203 -11.32 3.89 20.40
C PHE A 203 -10.43 2.75 20.93
N VAL A 204 -10.03 2.81 22.20
CA VAL A 204 -9.34 1.70 22.87
C VAL A 204 -10.37 0.73 23.47
N ARG A 205 -10.76 -0.27 22.68
CA ARG A 205 -11.87 -1.19 23.01
C ARG A 205 -11.45 -2.57 23.52
N VAL A 206 -10.14 -2.79 23.72
CA VAL A 206 -9.60 -4.06 24.23
C VAL A 206 -8.97 -3.89 25.61
N ALA A 207 -9.32 -4.78 26.53
CA ALA A 207 -8.78 -4.79 27.88
C ALA A 207 -7.27 -5.08 27.87
N PRO A 208 -6.47 -4.46 28.77
CA PRO A 208 -5.04 -4.73 28.87
C PRO A 208 -4.78 -6.17 29.31
N ALA A 209 -3.65 -6.74 28.89
CA ALA A 209 -3.19 -8.06 29.31
C ALA A 209 -1.75 -7.99 29.83
N ARG A 210 -1.33 -9.01 30.59
CA ARG A 210 0.04 -9.06 31.11
C ARG A 210 1.05 -9.17 29.96
N CYS A 211 1.84 -8.12 29.75
CA CYS A 211 2.87 -8.05 28.72
C CYS A 211 4.15 -7.41 29.28
N GLY A 212 5.01 -8.24 29.87
CA GLY A 212 6.27 -7.79 30.50
C GLY A 212 7.39 -7.46 29.50
N THR A 213 8.43 -6.79 29.97
CA THR A 213 9.60 -6.40 29.16
C THR A 213 10.34 -7.62 28.60
N LEU A 214 10.51 -8.69 29.39
CA LEU A 214 11.16 -9.93 28.95
C LEU A 214 10.43 -10.55 27.75
N ARG A 215 9.10 -10.60 27.79
CA ARG A 215 8.27 -11.12 26.69
C ARG A 215 8.49 -10.35 25.39
N ARG A 216 8.54 -9.02 25.47
CA ARG A 216 8.84 -8.15 24.32
C ARG A 216 10.24 -8.39 23.78
N ALA A 217 11.23 -8.42 24.67
CA ALA A 217 12.62 -8.65 24.30
C ALA A 217 12.79 -10.02 23.62
N ALA A 218 12.27 -11.09 24.24
CA ALA A 218 12.29 -12.44 23.70
C ALA A 218 11.59 -12.53 22.34
N TYR A 219 10.43 -11.90 22.16
CA TYR A 219 9.75 -11.84 20.87
C TYR A 219 10.56 -11.08 19.83
N GLY A 220 11.19 -9.97 20.20
CA GLY A 220 12.08 -9.20 19.32
C GLY A 220 13.27 -10.05 18.86
N VAL A 221 13.96 -10.69 19.80
CA VAL A 221 15.09 -11.60 19.51
C VAL A 221 14.63 -12.77 18.64
N ALA A 222 13.51 -13.42 18.97
CA ALA A 222 12.97 -14.51 18.16
C ALA A 222 12.61 -14.04 16.73
N ALA A 223 12.01 -12.86 16.58
CA ALA A 223 11.72 -12.30 15.25
C ALA A 223 13.00 -12.02 14.45
N LEU A 224 14.07 -11.54 15.10
CA LEU A 224 15.37 -11.37 14.46
C LEU A 224 15.96 -12.72 14.04
N LEU A 225 15.99 -13.71 14.92
CA LEU A 225 16.52 -15.03 14.63
C LEU A 225 15.73 -15.75 13.53
N VAL A 226 14.40 -15.61 13.50
CA VAL A 226 13.58 -16.13 12.39
C VAL A 226 13.97 -15.49 11.07
N VAL A 227 14.24 -14.18 11.06
CA VAL A 227 14.69 -13.50 9.85
C VAL A 227 16.08 -14.01 9.42
N LEU A 228 17.05 -13.98 10.35
CA LEU A 228 18.46 -14.28 10.06
C LEU A 228 18.72 -15.77 9.75
N LEU A 229 18.11 -16.68 10.52
CA LEU A 229 18.41 -18.11 10.44
C LEU A 229 17.50 -18.88 9.49
N PHE A 230 16.32 -18.34 9.16
CA PHE A 230 15.33 -19.06 8.36
C PHE A 230 14.89 -18.26 7.13
N TYR A 231 14.41 -17.03 7.30
CA TYR A 231 13.80 -16.29 6.19
C TYR A 231 14.81 -15.91 5.09
N LEU A 232 15.95 -15.32 5.46
CA LEU A 232 16.95 -14.90 4.47
C LEU A 232 17.63 -16.10 3.79
N PRO A 233 18.10 -17.14 4.53
CA PRO A 233 18.68 -18.33 3.90
C PRO A 233 17.68 -19.07 3.03
N LEU A 234 16.40 -19.10 3.39
CA LEU A 234 15.36 -19.69 2.56
C LEU A 234 15.20 -18.93 1.25
N ILE A 235 15.18 -17.60 1.29
CA ILE A 235 15.06 -16.78 0.07
C ILE A 235 16.29 -16.97 -0.83
N GLU A 236 17.49 -16.80 -0.28
CA GLU A 236 18.72 -16.93 -1.06
C GLU A 236 18.94 -18.35 -1.56
N GLY A 237 18.73 -19.36 -0.71
CA GLY A 237 18.86 -20.77 -1.08
C GLY A 237 17.84 -21.22 -2.13
N THR A 238 16.57 -20.78 -2.04
CA THR A 238 15.57 -21.09 -3.07
C THR A 238 15.86 -20.38 -4.40
N ALA A 239 16.41 -19.17 -4.37
CA ALA A 239 16.86 -18.48 -5.57
C ALA A 239 18.03 -19.23 -6.24
N GLY A 240 19.02 -19.67 -5.46
CA GLY A 240 20.14 -20.48 -5.95
C GLY A 240 19.71 -21.80 -6.57
N LEU A 241 18.87 -22.57 -5.87
CA LEU A 241 18.32 -23.84 -6.38
C LEU A 241 17.51 -23.66 -7.66
N ALA A 242 16.77 -22.56 -7.79
CA ALA A 242 16.01 -22.28 -9.01
C ALA A 242 16.93 -21.98 -10.20
N ILE A 243 18.04 -21.25 -9.96
CA ILE A 243 19.06 -20.98 -10.98
C ILE A 243 19.69 -22.32 -11.42
N ASP A 244 20.16 -23.15 -10.48
CA ASP A 244 20.79 -24.45 -10.78
C ASP A 244 19.85 -25.39 -11.56
N ALA A 245 18.57 -25.45 -11.16
CA ALA A 245 17.58 -26.26 -11.84
C ALA A 245 17.33 -25.78 -13.28
N ALA A 246 17.29 -24.46 -13.52
CA ALA A 246 17.14 -23.92 -14.87
C ALA A 246 18.37 -24.21 -15.74
N SER A 247 19.58 -23.99 -15.22
CA SER A 247 20.80 -24.27 -15.97
C SER A 247 20.94 -25.75 -16.32
N SER A 248 20.48 -26.65 -15.44
CA SER A 248 20.42 -28.09 -15.73
C SER A 248 19.46 -28.41 -16.87
N VAL A 249 18.26 -27.80 -16.90
CA VAL A 249 17.30 -27.98 -17.99
C VAL A 249 17.84 -27.42 -19.31
N THR A 250 18.54 -26.29 -19.29
CA THR A 250 19.19 -25.70 -20.46
C THR A 250 20.26 -26.62 -21.04
N GLN A 251 21.11 -27.20 -20.19
CA GLN A 251 22.14 -28.17 -20.62
C GLN A 251 21.52 -29.42 -21.26
N MET A 252 20.35 -29.88 -20.79
CA MET A 252 19.63 -30.99 -21.42
C MET A 252 19.05 -30.63 -22.80
N LEU A 253 18.66 -29.37 -23.01
CA LEU A 253 18.05 -28.89 -24.25
C LEU A 253 19.09 -28.50 -25.32
N GLN A 254 20.31 -28.09 -24.92
CA GLN A 254 21.41 -27.73 -25.82
C GLN A 254 22.74 -28.36 -25.37
N PRO A 255 23.02 -29.62 -25.75
CA PRO A 255 24.23 -30.33 -25.31
C PRO A 255 25.53 -29.82 -25.94
N ALA A 256 25.45 -29.05 -27.03
CA ALA A 256 26.61 -28.67 -27.84
C ALA A 256 26.47 -27.26 -28.44
N ALA A 257 26.86 -26.24 -27.68
CA ALA A 257 27.45 -24.99 -28.16
C ALA A 257 27.88 -24.16 -26.93
N GLY A 258 28.99 -23.43 -27.03
CA GLY A 258 29.20 -22.28 -26.13
C GLY A 258 27.97 -21.36 -26.19
N ILE A 259 27.67 -20.65 -25.09
CA ILE A 259 26.38 -20.00 -24.89
C ILE A 259 26.07 -19.06 -26.07
N SER A 260 25.21 -19.51 -26.98
CA SER A 260 24.69 -18.67 -28.04
C SER A 260 23.67 -17.71 -27.44
N ALA A 261 23.50 -16.52 -28.00
CA ALA A 261 22.47 -15.57 -27.56
C ALA A 261 21.05 -16.20 -27.54
N LEU A 262 20.80 -17.20 -28.40
CA LEU A 262 19.57 -17.96 -28.43
C LEU A 262 19.44 -18.92 -27.23
N GLY A 263 20.52 -19.57 -26.81
CA GLY A 263 20.56 -20.43 -25.63
C GLY A 263 20.22 -19.67 -24.35
N LEU A 264 20.84 -18.50 -24.16
CA LEU A 264 20.57 -17.61 -23.03
C LEU A 264 19.11 -17.15 -22.98
N PHE A 265 18.52 -16.84 -24.14
CA PHE A 265 17.12 -16.44 -24.23
C PHE A 265 16.17 -17.59 -23.83
N VAL A 266 16.45 -18.81 -24.29
CA VAL A 266 15.66 -20.00 -23.94
C VAL A 266 15.77 -20.32 -22.45
N GLU A 267 16.98 -20.27 -21.89
CA GLU A 267 17.22 -20.46 -20.45
C GLU A 267 16.45 -19.44 -19.62
N ALA A 268 16.55 -18.15 -19.96
CA ALA A 268 15.82 -17.09 -19.29
C ALA A 268 14.30 -17.30 -19.38
N ALA A 269 13.78 -17.77 -20.52
CA ALA A 269 12.36 -18.02 -20.72
C ALA A 269 11.85 -19.16 -19.84
N ILE A 270 12.57 -20.28 -19.76
CA ILE A 270 12.21 -21.41 -18.91
C ILE A 270 12.29 -21.03 -17.44
N LEU A 271 13.42 -20.45 -17.00
CA LEU A 271 13.63 -20.04 -15.61
C LEU A 271 12.56 -19.05 -15.16
N SER A 272 12.30 -18.00 -15.95
CA SER A 272 11.29 -16.99 -15.60
C SER A 272 9.87 -17.55 -15.56
N LEU A 273 9.53 -18.51 -16.44
CA LEU A 273 8.21 -19.16 -16.44
C LEU A 273 8.02 -19.99 -15.18
N VAL A 274 9.00 -20.84 -14.85
CA VAL A 274 8.97 -21.69 -13.64
C VAL A 274 8.93 -20.83 -12.39
N LEU A 275 9.79 -19.82 -12.30
CA LEU A 275 9.81 -18.88 -11.16
C LEU A 275 8.49 -18.15 -11.02
N PHE A 276 8.01 -17.50 -12.08
CA PHE A 276 6.82 -16.64 -11.98
C PHE A 276 5.56 -17.45 -11.66
N PHE A 277 5.25 -18.47 -12.47
CA PHE A 277 4.02 -19.25 -12.29
C PHE A 277 4.11 -20.20 -11.09
N GLY A 278 5.30 -20.76 -10.82
CA GLY A 278 5.54 -21.58 -9.63
C GLY A 278 5.37 -20.80 -8.33
N LEU A 279 5.98 -19.61 -8.22
CA LEU A 279 5.82 -18.74 -7.04
C LEU A 279 4.39 -18.22 -6.91
N ALA A 280 3.71 -17.91 -8.02
CA ALA A 280 2.31 -17.50 -8.00
C ALA A 280 1.40 -18.63 -7.48
N LEU A 281 1.57 -19.87 -7.95
CA LEU A 281 0.79 -21.01 -7.49
C LEU A 281 1.09 -21.36 -6.02
N MET A 282 2.36 -21.47 -5.67
CA MET A 282 2.81 -21.74 -4.29
C MET A 282 2.31 -20.66 -3.33
N GLY A 283 2.42 -19.39 -3.72
CA GLY A 283 1.94 -18.25 -2.95
C GLY A 283 0.42 -18.29 -2.73
N LEU A 284 -0.35 -18.74 -3.72
CA LEU A 284 -1.81 -18.87 -3.60
C LEU A 284 -2.17 -19.97 -2.60
N LEU A 285 -1.54 -21.14 -2.73
CA LEU A 285 -1.74 -22.27 -1.82
C LEU A 285 -1.34 -21.91 -0.38
N LEU A 286 -0.18 -21.26 -0.22
CA LEU A 286 0.29 -20.78 1.08
C LEU A 286 -0.67 -19.73 1.66
N ALA A 287 -1.20 -18.83 0.82
CA ALA A 287 -2.13 -17.80 1.28
C ALA A 287 -3.41 -18.41 1.88
N VAL A 288 -3.99 -19.38 1.17
CA VAL A 288 -5.19 -20.09 1.61
C VAL A 288 -4.88 -20.96 2.83
N ALA A 289 -3.81 -21.76 2.79
CA ALA A 289 -3.43 -22.67 3.86
C ALA A 289 -3.10 -21.91 5.16
N ALA A 290 -2.26 -20.87 5.08
CA ALA A 290 -1.90 -20.06 6.24
C ALA A 290 -3.13 -19.37 6.83
N SER A 291 -4.03 -18.86 5.99
CA SER A 291 -5.26 -18.23 6.45
C SER A 291 -6.18 -19.21 7.20
N ARG A 292 -6.37 -20.42 6.67
CA ARG A 292 -7.29 -21.41 7.25
C ARG A 292 -6.71 -22.14 8.46
N VAL A 293 -5.48 -22.62 8.34
CA VAL A 293 -4.84 -23.45 9.37
C VAL A 293 -4.44 -22.60 10.58
N LEU A 294 -3.81 -21.45 10.36
CA LEU A 294 -3.36 -20.61 11.48
C LEU A 294 -4.54 -20.00 12.24
N ASN A 295 -5.69 -19.79 11.56
CA ASN A 295 -6.88 -19.27 12.23
C ASN A 295 -7.47 -20.25 13.27
N LEU A 296 -7.16 -21.56 13.18
CA LEU A 296 -7.58 -22.55 14.20
C LEU A 296 -7.05 -22.25 15.60
N PHE A 297 -5.94 -21.50 15.68
CA PHE A 297 -5.32 -21.12 16.95
C PHE A 297 -5.90 -19.81 17.52
N LEU A 298 -6.76 -19.10 16.80
CA LEU A 298 -7.36 -17.84 17.26
C LEU A 298 -8.83 -18.04 17.60
N LYS A 299 -9.20 -17.78 18.86
CA LYS A 299 -10.58 -17.71 19.28
C LYS A 299 -11.10 -16.29 19.08
N PRO A 300 -12.25 -16.10 18.40
CA PRO A 300 -12.89 -14.79 18.28
C PRO A 300 -13.17 -14.18 19.65
N ASP A 301 -13.13 -12.86 19.72
CA ASP A 301 -13.47 -12.03 20.89
C ASP A 301 -12.64 -12.30 22.17
N THR A 302 -11.60 -13.13 22.06
CA THR A 302 -10.68 -13.45 23.15
C THR A 302 -9.54 -12.42 23.21
N VAL A 303 -9.23 -11.93 24.41
CA VAL A 303 -8.12 -11.00 24.65
C VAL A 303 -6.82 -11.78 24.77
N TYR A 304 -5.91 -11.57 23.83
CA TYR A 304 -4.58 -12.18 23.83
C TYR A 304 -3.50 -11.14 24.17
N PRO A 305 -2.48 -11.51 24.97
CA PRO A 305 -1.31 -10.66 25.16
C PRO A 305 -0.48 -10.54 23.88
N LEU A 306 -0.03 -9.32 23.56
CA LEU A 306 0.89 -9.06 22.45
C LEU A 306 2.24 -9.76 22.64
N PHE A 307 3.01 -9.88 21.56
CA PHE A 307 4.37 -10.41 21.54
C PHE A 307 4.45 -11.85 22.07
N GLY A 308 3.58 -12.72 21.57
CA GLY A 308 3.65 -14.17 21.83
C GLY A 308 3.11 -14.96 20.66
N PHE A 309 2.85 -16.24 20.89
CA PHE A 309 2.42 -17.18 19.85
C PHE A 309 1.17 -16.70 19.07
N HIS A 310 0.08 -16.37 19.77
CA HIS A 310 -1.16 -15.89 19.14
C HIS A 310 -0.96 -14.59 18.34
N ASP A 311 -0.10 -13.69 18.82
CA ASP A 311 0.23 -12.45 18.11
C ASP A 311 1.05 -12.72 16.83
N ALA A 312 2.01 -13.66 16.89
CA ALA A 312 2.75 -14.12 15.71
C ALA A 312 1.80 -14.72 14.66
N ILE A 313 0.86 -15.55 15.09
CA ILE A 313 -0.19 -16.13 14.23
C ILE A 313 -1.07 -15.05 13.61
N HIS A 314 -1.60 -14.13 14.42
CA HIS A 314 -2.41 -13.01 13.93
C HIS A 314 -1.68 -12.20 12.87
N ARG A 315 -0.41 -11.87 13.11
CA ARG A 315 0.42 -11.13 12.15
C ARG A 315 0.73 -11.93 10.90
N ALA A 316 0.93 -13.25 11.00
CA ALA A 316 1.15 -14.12 9.86
C ALA A 316 -0.10 -14.17 8.97
N ILE A 317 -1.28 -14.40 9.54
CA ILE A 317 -2.58 -14.35 8.84
C ILE A 317 -2.74 -12.99 8.16
N ALA A 318 -2.58 -11.90 8.91
CA ALA A 318 -2.72 -10.56 8.36
C ALA A 318 -1.69 -10.27 7.25
N ARG A 319 -0.45 -10.77 7.33
CA ARG A 319 0.58 -10.50 6.32
C ARG A 319 0.34 -11.33 5.05
N ILE A 320 0.04 -12.61 5.20
CA ILE A 320 -0.10 -13.58 4.11
C ILE A 320 -1.45 -13.42 3.41
N GLY A 321 -2.54 -13.22 4.14
CA GLY A 321 -3.88 -12.97 3.56
C GLY A 321 -3.98 -11.64 2.79
N ARG A 322 -3.01 -10.73 2.96
CA ARG A 322 -2.90 -9.44 2.24
C ARG A 322 -1.84 -9.45 1.13
N ILE A 323 -1.47 -10.61 0.59
CA ILE A 323 -0.59 -10.64 -0.59
C ILE A 323 -1.31 -9.93 -1.74
N ARG A 324 -0.86 -8.71 -2.04
CA ARG A 324 -1.47 -7.81 -3.03
C ARG A 324 -1.60 -8.43 -4.41
N PHE A 325 -0.65 -9.28 -4.80
CA PHE A 325 -0.66 -9.93 -6.11
C PHE A 325 -1.98 -10.66 -6.38
N PHE A 326 -2.53 -11.42 -5.41
CA PHE A 326 -3.75 -12.20 -5.63
C PHE A 326 -5.01 -11.34 -5.56
N VAL A 327 -5.07 -10.37 -4.65
CA VAL A 327 -6.20 -9.42 -4.60
C VAL A 327 -6.26 -8.64 -5.91
N PHE A 328 -5.12 -8.20 -6.44
CA PHE A 328 -5.03 -7.51 -7.72
C PHE A 328 -5.24 -8.45 -8.93
N LEU A 329 -4.92 -9.74 -8.80
CA LEU A 329 -5.17 -10.75 -9.84
C LEU A 329 -6.68 -11.03 -9.99
N PHE A 330 -7.39 -11.16 -8.88
CA PHE A 330 -8.80 -11.56 -8.88
C PHE A 330 -9.78 -10.40 -8.72
N GLY A 331 -9.35 -9.26 -8.19
CA GLY A 331 -10.15 -8.03 -8.03
C GLY A 331 -10.72 -7.52 -9.34
N ASP A 332 -11.81 -6.74 -9.25
CA ASP A 332 -12.56 -6.23 -10.40
C ASP A 332 -13.09 -7.34 -11.34
N SER A 333 -13.19 -8.57 -10.81
CA SER A 333 -13.67 -9.74 -11.55
C SER A 333 -14.58 -10.63 -10.72
N CYS A 334 -15.30 -11.53 -11.40
CA CYS A 334 -16.12 -12.54 -10.74
C CYS A 334 -15.31 -13.52 -9.88
N TYR A 335 -13.99 -13.61 -10.05
CA TYR A 335 -13.15 -14.55 -9.31
C TYR A 335 -12.81 -14.10 -7.89
N ILE A 336 -12.92 -12.79 -7.58
CA ILE A 336 -12.55 -12.25 -6.27
C ILE A 336 -13.35 -12.87 -5.13
N VAL A 337 -14.65 -13.12 -5.32
CA VAL A 337 -15.52 -13.69 -4.28
C VAL A 337 -15.07 -15.09 -3.90
N HIS A 338 -14.61 -15.88 -4.88
CA HIS A 338 -14.12 -17.24 -4.65
C HIS A 338 -12.78 -17.20 -3.93
N TYR A 339 -11.88 -16.30 -4.33
CA TYR A 339 -10.61 -16.11 -3.63
C TYR A 339 -10.82 -15.69 -2.16
N LEU A 340 -11.67 -14.70 -1.90
CA LEU A 340 -11.99 -14.25 -0.54
C LEU A 340 -12.68 -15.35 0.29
N GLN A 341 -13.60 -16.11 -0.31
CA GLN A 341 -14.19 -17.29 0.34
C GLN A 341 -13.13 -18.33 0.67
N LEU A 342 -12.18 -18.62 -0.23
CA LEU A 342 -11.07 -19.55 0.04
C LEU A 342 -10.21 -19.06 1.21
N LEU A 343 -9.93 -17.76 1.31
CA LEU A 343 -9.24 -17.19 2.48
C LEU A 343 -10.05 -17.34 3.78
N GLY A 344 -11.38 -17.29 3.71
CA GLY A 344 -12.26 -17.53 4.86
C GLY A 344 -13.44 -16.57 5.00
N TYR A 345 -13.63 -15.63 4.06
CA TYR A 345 -14.74 -14.68 4.14
C TYR A 345 -16.09 -15.38 4.11
N HIS A 346 -17.03 -14.85 4.88
CA HIS A 346 -18.43 -15.24 4.82
C HIS A 346 -19.21 -14.35 3.85
N LEU A 347 -19.42 -14.86 2.63
CA LEU A 347 -20.11 -14.16 1.53
C LEU A 347 -21.39 -14.87 1.05
N ARG A 348 -21.93 -15.85 1.79
CA ARG A 348 -23.02 -16.72 1.30
C ARG A 348 -24.40 -16.22 1.73
N PRO A 349 -25.42 -16.22 0.84
CA PRO A 349 -25.33 -16.51 -0.60
C PRO A 349 -24.62 -15.38 -1.37
N VAL A 350 -23.88 -15.76 -2.42
CA VAL A 350 -23.17 -14.79 -3.29
C VAL A 350 -24.10 -14.37 -4.42
N GLU A 351 -24.34 -13.07 -4.54
CA GLU A 351 -24.96 -12.47 -5.72
C GLU A 351 -23.85 -11.84 -6.57
N GLN A 352 -23.64 -12.40 -7.77
CA GLN A 352 -22.56 -11.97 -8.65
C GLN A 352 -22.92 -10.68 -9.39
N THR A 353 -22.06 -9.67 -9.26
CA THR A 353 -22.11 -8.43 -10.04
C THR A 353 -21.00 -8.35 -11.09
N GLY A 354 -20.06 -9.31 -11.07
CA GLY A 354 -18.87 -9.31 -11.91
C GLY A 354 -17.76 -8.36 -11.44
N SER A 355 -18.07 -7.43 -10.53
CA SER A 355 -17.13 -6.51 -9.84
C SER A 355 -17.55 -6.34 -8.38
N ASN A 356 -17.74 -7.43 -7.65
CA ASN A 356 -18.22 -7.41 -6.26
C ASN A 356 -17.23 -6.72 -5.30
N PHE A 357 -15.94 -6.81 -5.61
CA PHE A 357 -14.85 -6.25 -4.83
C PHE A 357 -13.75 -5.76 -5.76
N GLY A 358 -13.24 -4.55 -5.50
CA GLY A 358 -12.09 -3.98 -6.19
C GLY A 358 -10.77 -4.64 -5.87
N SER A 359 -9.70 -4.04 -6.37
CA SER A 359 -8.34 -4.58 -6.36
C SER A 359 -7.50 -4.29 -5.09
N ASP A 360 -8.04 -3.54 -4.12
CA ASP A 360 -7.35 -3.17 -2.86
C ASP A 360 -8.18 -3.47 -1.60
N VAL A 361 -8.83 -4.64 -1.56
CA VAL A 361 -9.51 -5.12 -0.34
C VAL A 361 -8.51 -5.66 0.68
N MET A 362 -8.61 -5.20 1.93
CA MET A 362 -7.78 -5.65 3.05
C MET A 362 -8.61 -6.07 4.26
N HIS A 363 -7.99 -6.87 5.12
CA HIS A 363 -8.52 -7.35 6.39
C HIS A 363 -7.36 -7.63 7.35
N ALA A 364 -7.65 -7.71 8.66
CA ALA A 364 -6.69 -8.27 9.61
C ALA A 364 -6.83 -9.80 9.71
N ASN A 365 -8.06 -10.32 9.73
CA ASN A 365 -8.36 -11.75 9.72
C ASN A 365 -9.51 -12.06 8.75
N PRO A 366 -9.28 -12.80 7.65
CA PRO A 366 -10.32 -13.06 6.65
C PRO A 366 -11.45 -13.97 7.16
N SER A 367 -11.19 -14.87 8.11
CA SER A 367 -12.24 -15.76 8.67
C SER A 367 -13.24 -15.04 9.56
N LEU A 368 -12.94 -13.80 9.95
CA LEU A 368 -13.80 -12.93 10.75
C LEU A 368 -14.38 -11.77 9.94
N SER A 369 -14.36 -11.90 8.61
CA SER A 369 -14.90 -10.94 7.66
C SER A 369 -16.20 -11.49 7.05
N ALA A 370 -17.29 -10.74 7.19
CA ALA A 370 -18.57 -11.07 6.57
C ALA A 370 -19.11 -9.90 5.75
N VAL A 371 -19.64 -10.19 4.56
CA VAL A 371 -20.28 -9.20 3.69
C VAL A 371 -21.57 -9.80 3.17
N GLY A 372 -22.69 -9.13 3.41
CA GLY A 372 -24.02 -9.62 3.07
C GLY A 372 -24.29 -9.67 1.56
N THR A 373 -25.27 -10.48 1.16
CA THR A 373 -25.69 -10.65 -0.25
C THR A 373 -26.04 -9.33 -0.92
N GLY A 374 -25.82 -9.24 -2.23
CA GLY A 374 -26.12 -8.04 -3.03
C GLY A 374 -25.25 -6.81 -2.70
N THR A 375 -24.25 -6.96 -1.82
CA THR A 375 -23.33 -5.87 -1.49
C THR A 375 -22.25 -5.74 -2.55
N MET A 376 -22.01 -4.50 -2.96
CA MET A 376 -20.95 -4.15 -3.90
C MET A 376 -19.91 -3.30 -3.20
N VAL A 377 -18.66 -3.70 -3.30
CA VAL A 377 -17.51 -2.95 -2.82
C VAL A 377 -16.76 -2.47 -4.04
N ALA A 378 -16.58 -1.17 -4.15
CA ALA A 378 -15.63 -0.56 -5.06
C ALA A 378 -14.21 -0.89 -4.58
N ASP A 379 -13.33 0.08 -4.40
CA ASP A 379 -11.91 -0.20 -4.12
C ASP A 379 -11.44 0.23 -2.72
N GLY A 380 -10.34 -0.34 -2.21
CA GLY A 380 -9.72 0.14 -0.97
C GLY A 380 -10.48 -0.12 0.33
N LEU A 381 -11.44 -1.05 0.36
CA LEU A 381 -12.12 -1.47 1.60
C LEU A 381 -11.12 -2.11 2.56
N VAL A 382 -11.07 -1.62 3.80
CA VAL A 382 -10.29 -2.25 4.88
C VAL A 382 -11.23 -2.68 6.00
N LEU A 383 -11.39 -3.99 6.18
CA LEU A 383 -12.10 -4.56 7.33
C LEU A 383 -11.17 -4.58 8.55
N VAL A 384 -11.42 -3.66 9.47
CA VAL A 384 -10.65 -3.50 10.72
C VAL A 384 -11.25 -4.40 11.79
N ASN A 385 -10.91 -5.69 11.70
CA ASN A 385 -11.39 -6.75 12.60
C ASN A 385 -10.36 -7.18 13.66
N ASP A 386 -9.37 -6.33 13.92
CA ASP A 386 -8.47 -6.44 15.05
C ASP A 386 -8.42 -5.17 15.90
N GLU A 387 -8.58 -5.33 17.19
CA GLU A 387 -8.44 -4.27 18.19
C GLU A 387 -7.14 -4.48 18.95
N VAL A 388 -6.40 -3.41 19.20
CA VAL A 388 -5.06 -3.49 19.77
C VAL A 388 -4.90 -2.40 20.82
N SER A 389 -4.40 -2.77 21.99
CA SER A 389 -3.90 -1.87 23.03
C SER A 389 -2.37 -1.91 23.06
N SER A 390 -1.78 -1.23 24.04
CA SER A 390 -0.33 -1.27 24.25
C SER A 390 0.17 -2.65 24.65
N SER A 391 -0.68 -3.55 25.15
CA SER A 391 -0.29 -4.83 25.76
C SER A 391 -1.05 -6.06 25.24
N SER A 392 -2.16 -5.86 24.56
CA SER A 392 -3.08 -6.93 24.14
C SER A 392 -3.68 -6.65 22.76
N PHE A 393 -4.23 -7.71 22.16
CA PHE A 393 -5.07 -7.60 20.99
C PHE A 393 -6.27 -8.55 21.09
N ARG A 394 -7.31 -8.24 20.33
CA ARG A 394 -8.51 -9.07 20.16
C ARG A 394 -8.91 -9.04 18.69
N VAL A 395 -9.24 -10.19 18.13
CA VAL A 395 -9.84 -10.28 16.79
C VAL A 395 -11.34 -10.50 16.95
N SER A 396 -12.15 -9.69 16.27
CA SER A 396 -13.61 -9.67 16.44
C SER A 396 -14.28 -9.72 15.08
N ARG A 397 -15.51 -10.22 14.98
CA ARG A 397 -16.21 -10.26 13.68
C ARG A 397 -16.50 -8.84 13.16
N ALA A 398 -16.15 -8.57 11.90
CA ALA A 398 -16.61 -7.40 11.16
C ALA A 398 -17.61 -7.86 10.08
N ALA A 399 -18.83 -7.34 10.14
CA ALA A 399 -19.93 -7.74 9.25
C ALA A 399 -20.53 -6.51 8.58
N ILE A 400 -20.59 -6.53 7.26
CA ILE A 400 -21.30 -5.54 6.45
C ILE A 400 -22.65 -6.15 6.08
N GLY A 401 -23.75 -5.40 6.32
CA GLY A 401 -25.11 -5.83 5.98
C GLY A 401 -25.32 -6.04 4.46
N PRO A 402 -26.40 -6.73 4.04
CA PRO A 402 -26.73 -6.94 2.64
C PRO A 402 -27.14 -5.66 1.91
N ARG A 403 -27.01 -5.70 0.57
CA ARG A 403 -27.39 -4.64 -0.38
C ARG A 403 -26.71 -3.30 -0.11
N ASN A 404 -25.54 -3.33 0.55
CA ASN A 404 -24.76 -2.13 0.78
C ASN A 404 -23.94 -1.77 -0.48
N PHE A 405 -23.63 -0.49 -0.63
CA PHE A 405 -22.62 -0.03 -1.56
C PHE A 405 -21.47 0.56 -0.77
N ILE A 406 -20.24 0.15 -1.05
CA ILE A 406 -19.05 0.66 -0.36
C ILE A 406 -18.14 1.31 -1.40
N GLY A 407 -18.01 2.63 -1.31
CA GLY A 407 -17.12 3.43 -2.13
C GLY A 407 -15.65 3.27 -1.76
N ASN A 408 -14.81 4.15 -2.29
CA ASN A 408 -13.37 3.95 -2.24
C ASN A 408 -12.76 4.30 -0.87
N ASP A 409 -11.73 3.56 -0.47
CA ASP A 409 -10.91 3.88 0.71
C ASP A 409 -11.67 3.92 2.06
N VAL A 410 -12.70 3.08 2.20
CA VAL A 410 -13.54 3.00 3.41
C VAL A 410 -12.95 2.07 4.46
N MET A 411 -12.74 2.59 5.68
CA MET A 411 -12.30 1.80 6.84
C MET A 411 -13.53 1.28 7.57
N TYR A 412 -13.72 -0.03 7.62
CA TYR A 412 -14.88 -0.65 8.24
C TYR A 412 -14.48 -1.38 9.53
N PRO A 413 -14.60 -0.75 10.71
CA PRO A 413 -14.26 -1.37 11.99
C PRO A 413 -15.29 -2.39 12.46
N ALA A 414 -14.83 -3.38 13.24
CA ALA A 414 -15.72 -4.23 14.02
C ALA A 414 -16.61 -3.37 14.92
N GLY A 415 -17.91 -3.65 14.94
CA GLY A 415 -18.90 -2.85 15.65
C GLY A 415 -19.36 -1.56 14.93
N GLY A 416 -19.04 -1.40 13.63
CA GLY A 416 -19.60 -0.31 12.82
C GLY A 416 -21.13 -0.26 12.87
N ARG A 417 -21.70 0.94 13.00
CA ARG A 417 -23.14 1.17 13.24
C ARG A 417 -23.91 1.35 11.93
N THR A 418 -23.74 0.39 11.01
CA THR A 418 -24.44 0.35 9.71
C THR A 418 -25.15 -1.00 9.56
N GLY A 419 -26.41 -1.00 9.14
CA GLY A 419 -27.16 -2.21 8.82
C GLY A 419 -27.26 -2.42 7.31
N ASP A 420 -28.49 -2.66 6.85
CA ASP A 420 -28.80 -3.05 5.49
C ASP A 420 -29.05 -1.85 4.58
N ASN A 421 -28.76 -2.05 3.29
CA ASN A 421 -29.00 -1.09 2.22
C ASN A 421 -28.43 0.32 2.51
N VAL A 422 -27.18 0.39 2.95
CA VAL A 422 -26.44 1.62 3.20
C VAL A 422 -25.44 1.90 2.09
N LEU A 423 -25.41 3.14 1.60
CA LEU A 423 -24.35 3.64 0.71
C LEU A 423 -23.25 4.26 1.58
N LEU A 424 -22.04 3.73 1.53
CA LEU A 424 -20.86 4.29 2.19
C LEU A 424 -20.02 5.01 1.14
N GLY A 425 -20.03 6.35 1.17
CA GLY A 425 -19.29 7.17 0.22
C GLY A 425 -17.77 7.00 0.34
N THR A 426 -17.05 7.43 -0.70
CA THR A 426 -15.58 7.45 -0.70
C THR A 426 -15.03 8.19 0.53
N LYS A 427 -14.02 7.61 1.20
CA LYS A 427 -13.41 8.11 2.44
C LYS A 427 -14.39 8.36 3.61
N VAL A 428 -15.61 7.80 3.60
CA VAL A 428 -16.52 7.97 4.74
C VAL A 428 -15.93 7.35 6.01
N MET A 429 -16.04 8.07 7.14
CA MET A 429 -15.76 7.51 8.45
C MET A 429 -16.96 6.68 8.93
N VAL A 430 -16.79 5.37 9.13
CA VAL A 430 -17.88 4.51 9.59
C VAL A 430 -18.14 4.77 11.08
N PRO A 431 -19.37 5.12 11.50
CA PRO A 431 -19.66 5.45 12.89
C PRO A 431 -19.55 4.21 13.80
N LEU A 432 -19.08 4.42 15.03
CA LEU A 432 -18.98 3.38 16.06
C LEU A 432 -20.03 3.53 17.17
N ASP A 433 -20.75 4.64 17.17
CA ASP A 433 -21.73 5.07 18.15
C ASP A 433 -23.04 5.52 17.48
N GLY A 434 -24.00 5.97 18.29
CA GLY A 434 -25.31 6.40 17.80
C GLY A 434 -26.19 5.26 17.27
N LYS A 435 -27.26 5.59 16.55
CA LYS A 435 -28.22 4.63 15.96
C LYS A 435 -27.58 3.85 14.80
N ILE A 436 -28.00 2.59 14.62
CA ILE A 436 -27.65 1.81 13.42
C ILE A 436 -28.33 2.47 12.21
N ARG A 437 -27.54 2.81 11.19
CA ARG A 437 -28.04 3.44 9.95
C ARG A 437 -28.46 2.37 8.95
N GLN A 438 -29.64 2.51 8.36
CA GLN A 438 -30.20 1.59 7.37
C GLN A 438 -30.97 2.39 6.30
N GLY A 439 -30.94 1.93 5.05
CA GLY A 439 -31.68 2.58 3.95
C GLY A 439 -31.26 4.02 3.65
N THR A 440 -30.03 4.41 4.01
CA THR A 440 -29.50 5.77 3.88
C THR A 440 -28.10 5.74 3.27
N GLY A 441 -27.58 6.88 2.82
CA GLY A 441 -26.18 7.04 2.46
C GLY A 441 -25.40 7.74 3.57
N LEU A 442 -24.10 7.50 3.66
CA LEU A 442 -23.18 8.15 4.58
C LEU A 442 -21.99 8.73 3.80
N LEU A 443 -21.64 9.97 4.10
CA LEU A 443 -20.50 10.67 3.51
C LEU A 443 -19.76 11.47 4.58
N GLY A 444 -18.46 11.70 4.36
CA GLY A 444 -17.65 12.59 5.18
C GLY A 444 -16.97 11.93 6.38
N ALA A 445 -16.12 12.71 7.05
CA ALA A 445 -15.44 12.34 8.28
C ALA A 445 -15.40 13.58 9.22
N PRO A 446 -16.24 13.62 10.28
CA PRO A 446 -17.22 12.62 10.68
C PRO A 446 -18.36 12.47 9.66
N CYS A 447 -19.03 11.31 9.66
CA CYS A 447 -20.05 11.04 8.66
C CYS A 447 -21.36 11.80 8.92
N PHE A 448 -22.05 12.18 7.86
CA PHE A 448 -23.44 12.67 7.86
C PHE A 448 -24.30 11.86 6.86
N GLU A 449 -25.62 11.89 7.04
CA GLU A 449 -26.55 11.19 6.14
C GLU A 449 -26.71 11.93 4.81
N ILE A 450 -26.73 11.17 3.73
CA ILE A 450 -27.11 11.61 2.39
C ILE A 450 -28.18 10.64 1.85
N PRO A 451 -28.92 10.99 0.79
CA PRO A 451 -29.83 10.06 0.16
C PRO A 451 -29.13 8.74 -0.26
N ARG A 452 -29.79 7.60 -0.05
CA ARG A 452 -29.25 6.27 -0.40
C ARG A 452 -28.98 6.11 -1.90
N THR A 453 -29.84 6.71 -2.72
CA THR A 453 -29.76 6.63 -4.18
C THR A 453 -30.26 7.94 -4.76
N VAL A 454 -29.75 8.31 -5.92
CA VAL A 454 -30.25 9.41 -6.75
C VAL A 454 -30.65 8.88 -8.13
N GLU A 455 -31.62 9.49 -8.80
CA GLU A 455 -32.21 8.98 -10.07
C GLU A 455 -31.17 8.68 -11.16
N ARG A 456 -30.11 9.48 -11.24
CA ARG A 456 -29.01 9.27 -12.19
C ARG A 456 -28.22 7.97 -11.98
N ASP A 457 -28.30 7.36 -10.80
CA ASP A 457 -27.60 6.11 -10.47
C ASP A 457 -28.43 4.88 -10.81
N THR A 458 -29.75 5.04 -10.98
CA THR A 458 -30.70 3.96 -11.30
C THR A 458 -30.93 3.78 -12.81
N GLN A 459 -30.35 4.65 -13.65
CA GLN A 459 -30.54 4.62 -15.10
C GLN A 459 -30.27 3.24 -15.73
N PHE A 460 -29.32 2.49 -15.15
CA PHE A 460 -28.89 1.18 -15.67
C PHE A 460 -29.42 -0.01 -14.86
N ASP A 461 -30.37 0.18 -13.93
CA ASP A 461 -30.83 -0.90 -13.05
C ASP A 461 -31.52 -2.05 -13.80
N HIS A 462 -32.12 -1.79 -14.97
CA HIS A 462 -32.69 -2.81 -15.86
C HIS A 462 -31.65 -3.83 -16.37
N LEU A 463 -30.35 -3.52 -16.31
CA LEU A 463 -29.26 -4.44 -16.65
C LEU A 463 -28.85 -5.35 -15.50
N ARG A 464 -29.38 -5.13 -14.28
CA ARG A 464 -29.03 -5.86 -13.06
C ARG A 464 -29.96 -7.03 -12.74
N THR A 465 -30.88 -7.38 -13.64
CA THR A 465 -31.89 -8.40 -13.38
C THR A 465 -32.05 -9.38 -14.55
N GLY A 466 -32.46 -10.62 -14.25
CA GLY A 466 -32.91 -11.58 -15.25
C GLY A 466 -31.86 -11.95 -16.30
N GLU A 467 -32.29 -12.06 -17.55
CA GLU A 467 -31.49 -12.57 -18.67
C GLU A 467 -30.41 -11.58 -19.15
N THR A 468 -30.68 -10.27 -19.07
CA THR A 468 -29.72 -9.22 -19.44
C THR A 468 -28.48 -9.28 -18.54
N LEU A 469 -28.69 -9.45 -17.22
CA LEU A 469 -27.61 -9.65 -16.26
C LEU A 469 -26.77 -10.88 -16.61
N ARG A 470 -27.41 -12.03 -16.89
CA ARG A 470 -26.68 -13.28 -17.22
C ARG A 470 -25.77 -13.09 -18.44
N ARG A 471 -26.26 -12.45 -19.49
CA ARG A 471 -25.46 -12.14 -20.69
C ARG A 471 -24.34 -11.15 -20.40
N GLY A 472 -24.63 -10.09 -19.64
CA GLY A 472 -23.64 -9.09 -19.21
C GLY A 472 -22.51 -9.72 -18.40
N LEU A 473 -22.83 -10.58 -17.43
CA LEU A 473 -21.86 -11.33 -16.64
C LEU A 473 -21.02 -12.29 -17.48
N ALA A 474 -21.63 -13.03 -18.41
CA ALA A 474 -20.89 -13.93 -19.30
C ALA A 474 -19.91 -13.15 -20.19
N ALA A 475 -20.34 -12.02 -20.76
CA ALA A 475 -19.50 -11.15 -21.58
C ALA A 475 -18.35 -10.54 -20.76
N LYS A 476 -18.67 -10.00 -19.57
CA LYS A 476 -17.67 -9.44 -18.64
C LYS A 476 -16.67 -10.50 -18.18
N THR A 477 -17.12 -11.72 -17.87
CA THR A 477 -16.22 -12.82 -17.47
C THR A 477 -15.21 -13.15 -18.58
N ARG A 478 -15.66 -13.24 -19.84
CA ARG A 478 -14.75 -13.44 -20.98
C ARG A 478 -13.76 -12.29 -21.14
N TYR A 479 -14.20 -11.05 -20.93
CA TYR A 479 -13.32 -9.89 -20.96
C TYR A 479 -12.28 -9.95 -19.83
N ASN A 480 -12.72 -10.27 -18.61
CA ASN A 480 -11.87 -10.38 -17.42
C ASN A 480 -10.82 -11.47 -17.59
N LEU A 481 -11.16 -12.63 -18.17
CA LEU A 481 -10.18 -13.67 -18.49
C LEU A 481 -9.08 -13.18 -19.43
N ARG A 482 -9.43 -12.43 -20.48
CA ARG A 482 -8.45 -11.83 -21.40
C ARG A 482 -7.56 -10.82 -20.68
N THR A 483 -8.16 -9.98 -19.84
CA THR A 483 -7.44 -8.99 -19.03
C THR A 483 -6.51 -9.65 -18.00
N ILE A 484 -6.93 -10.74 -17.36
CA ILE A 484 -6.10 -11.56 -16.46
C ILE A 484 -4.95 -12.22 -17.24
N GLY A 485 -5.21 -12.78 -18.42
CA GLY A 485 -4.18 -13.35 -19.28
C GLY A 485 -3.12 -12.31 -19.67
N LEU A 486 -3.56 -11.13 -20.11
CA LEU A 486 -2.66 -10.00 -20.40
C LEU A 486 -1.86 -9.56 -19.17
N PHE A 487 -2.50 -9.53 -17.99
CA PHE A 487 -1.84 -9.16 -16.74
C PHE A 487 -0.74 -10.17 -16.39
N LEU A 488 -1.05 -11.46 -16.40
CA LEU A 488 -0.07 -12.51 -16.11
C LEU A 488 1.06 -12.52 -17.13
N PHE A 489 0.74 -12.38 -18.42
CA PHE A 489 1.72 -12.33 -19.49
C PHE A 489 2.69 -11.16 -19.34
N THR A 490 2.19 -9.94 -19.15
CA THR A 490 3.05 -8.74 -19.00
C THR A 490 3.91 -8.79 -17.74
N ARG A 491 3.39 -9.36 -16.64
CA ARG A 491 4.18 -9.55 -15.41
C ARG A 491 5.26 -10.62 -15.59
N TRP A 492 4.92 -11.73 -16.26
CA TRP A 492 5.90 -12.75 -16.62
C TRP A 492 6.99 -12.19 -17.54
N VAL A 493 6.64 -11.44 -18.58
CA VAL A 493 7.64 -10.78 -19.46
C VAL A 493 8.54 -9.84 -18.66
N GLY A 494 8.01 -9.10 -17.68
CA GLY A 494 8.84 -8.32 -16.75
C GLY A 494 9.85 -9.17 -15.97
N VAL A 495 9.44 -10.33 -15.45
CA VAL A 495 10.35 -11.29 -14.78
C VAL A 495 11.34 -11.88 -15.77
N PHE A 496 10.91 -12.23 -16.98
CA PHE A 496 11.74 -12.72 -18.06
C PHE A 496 12.86 -11.73 -18.41
N LEU A 497 12.52 -10.46 -18.61
CA LEU A 497 13.50 -9.41 -18.88
C LEU A 497 14.49 -9.27 -17.72
N PHE A 498 14.01 -9.29 -16.47
CA PHE A 498 14.88 -9.25 -15.30
C PHE A 498 15.85 -10.43 -15.25
N VAL A 499 15.35 -11.66 -15.46
CA VAL A 499 16.17 -12.87 -15.50
C VAL A 499 17.17 -12.83 -16.65
N LEU A 500 16.75 -12.38 -17.83
CA LEU A 500 17.63 -12.24 -18.99
C LEU A 500 18.79 -11.29 -18.69
N PHE A 501 18.51 -10.09 -18.17
CA PHE A 501 19.56 -9.14 -17.76
C PHE A 501 20.46 -9.69 -16.67
N TYR A 502 19.90 -10.45 -15.73
CA TYR A 502 20.65 -11.07 -14.65
C TYR A 502 21.64 -12.11 -15.19
N LEU A 503 21.18 -13.04 -16.04
CA LEU A 503 22.03 -14.06 -16.65
C LEU A 503 23.09 -13.43 -17.59
N THR A 504 22.72 -12.44 -18.41
CA THR A 504 23.69 -11.67 -19.21
C THR A 504 24.74 -10.98 -18.32
N GLY A 505 24.33 -10.46 -17.17
CA GLY A 505 25.24 -9.84 -16.20
C GLY A 505 26.22 -10.83 -15.58
N ILE A 506 25.82 -12.10 -15.40
CA ILE A 506 26.71 -13.18 -14.96
C ILE A 506 27.72 -13.53 -16.06
N GLU A 507 27.29 -13.63 -17.32
CA GLU A 507 28.21 -13.96 -18.42
C GLU A 507 29.26 -12.87 -18.67
N LEU A 508 28.87 -11.59 -18.57
CA LEU A 508 29.79 -10.46 -18.73
C LEU A 508 30.70 -10.23 -17.51
N TYR A 509 30.53 -11.01 -16.44
CA TYR A 509 31.23 -10.84 -15.17
C TYR A 509 32.76 -11.01 -15.31
N ASP A 510 33.22 -11.86 -16.24
CA ASP A 510 34.64 -12.13 -16.46
C ASP A 510 35.42 -10.98 -17.13
N VAL A 511 34.75 -9.92 -17.62
CA VAL A 511 35.37 -8.88 -18.47
C VAL A 511 35.39 -7.47 -17.83
N LEU A 512 34.39 -7.07 -17.02
CA LEU A 512 34.36 -5.78 -16.30
C LEU A 512 33.53 -5.87 -15.00
N PRO A 513 34.12 -6.28 -13.87
CA PRO A 513 33.38 -7.12 -12.91
C PRO A 513 32.44 -6.40 -11.92
N HIS A 514 32.52 -5.07 -11.73
CA HIS A 514 31.86 -4.44 -10.56
C HIS A 514 31.04 -3.19 -10.83
N VAL A 515 31.51 -2.30 -11.70
CA VAL A 515 30.76 -1.10 -12.09
C VAL A 515 29.63 -1.48 -13.04
N VAL A 516 29.88 -2.43 -13.96
CA VAL A 516 28.91 -2.88 -14.95
C VAL A 516 27.74 -3.59 -14.27
N SER A 517 27.97 -4.52 -13.34
CA SER A 517 26.88 -5.23 -12.65
C SER A 517 26.02 -4.31 -11.76
N ALA A 518 26.64 -3.34 -11.07
CA ALA A 518 25.89 -2.33 -10.31
C ALA A 518 25.10 -1.39 -11.23
N ALA A 519 25.68 -1.00 -12.37
CA ALA A 519 24.99 -0.22 -13.40
C ALA A 519 23.83 -1.01 -14.02
N LEU A 520 24.02 -2.29 -14.35
CA LEU A 520 22.98 -3.17 -14.88
C LEU A 520 21.81 -3.34 -13.90
N PHE A 521 22.08 -3.49 -12.60
CA PHE A 521 21.03 -3.52 -11.59
C PHE A 521 20.27 -2.19 -11.47
N ALA A 522 20.98 -1.06 -11.46
CA ALA A 522 20.33 0.25 -11.45
C ALA A 522 19.49 0.49 -12.73
N VAL A 523 20.02 0.07 -13.87
CA VAL A 523 19.34 0.11 -15.17
C VAL A 523 18.13 -0.80 -15.18
N SER A 524 18.17 -1.99 -14.57
CA SER A 524 17.03 -2.92 -14.55
C SER A 524 15.83 -2.33 -13.80
N ILE A 525 16.05 -1.56 -12.73
CA ILE A 525 14.97 -0.83 -12.03
C ILE A 525 14.31 0.20 -12.95
N VAL A 526 15.12 0.97 -13.68
CA VAL A 526 14.64 1.97 -14.63
C VAL A 526 13.90 1.32 -15.78
N ILE A 527 14.48 0.29 -16.41
CA ILE A 527 13.87 -0.49 -17.48
C ILE A 527 12.55 -1.08 -17.01
N THR A 528 12.46 -1.62 -15.79
CA THR A 528 11.22 -2.19 -15.27
C THR A 528 10.11 -1.13 -15.21
N ALA A 529 10.40 0.06 -14.67
CA ALA A 529 9.41 1.12 -14.60
C ALA A 529 9.00 1.63 -15.99
N VAL A 530 9.97 1.82 -16.89
CA VAL A 530 9.70 2.21 -18.28
C VAL A 530 8.87 1.15 -19.00
N TYR A 531 9.23 -0.14 -18.88
CA TYR A 531 8.52 -1.26 -19.47
C TYR A 531 7.05 -1.25 -19.06
N PHE A 532 6.74 -1.19 -17.77
CA PHE A 532 5.35 -1.21 -17.33
C PHE A 532 4.59 0.07 -17.67
N SER A 533 5.26 1.23 -17.76
CA SER A 533 4.66 2.46 -18.29
C SER A 533 4.38 2.37 -19.79
N VAL A 534 5.25 1.75 -20.58
CA VAL A 534 5.02 1.47 -22.01
C VAL A 534 3.89 0.47 -22.19
N VAL A 535 3.84 -0.61 -21.40
CA VAL A 535 2.72 -1.57 -21.42
C VAL A 535 1.39 -0.85 -21.18
N TYR A 536 1.33 0.01 -20.15
CA TYR A 536 0.14 0.82 -19.89
C TYR A 536 -0.24 1.68 -21.11
N PHE A 537 0.73 2.42 -21.65
CA PHE A 537 0.53 3.26 -22.83
C PHE A 537 0.04 2.46 -24.04
N CYS A 538 0.64 1.30 -24.33
CA CYS A 538 0.21 0.46 -25.45
C CYS A 538 -1.22 -0.04 -25.27
N VAL A 539 -1.62 -0.43 -24.05
CA VAL A 539 -2.99 -0.87 -23.78
C VAL A 539 -3.99 0.27 -23.92
N GLU A 540 -3.63 1.48 -23.50
CA GLU A 540 -4.45 2.69 -23.69
C GLU A 540 -4.54 3.09 -25.17
N ALA A 541 -3.43 3.05 -25.90
CA ALA A 541 -3.37 3.42 -27.30
C ALA A 541 -4.24 2.53 -28.21
N LEU A 542 -4.45 1.26 -27.83
CA LEU A 542 -5.36 0.35 -28.54
C LEU A 542 -6.83 0.82 -28.50
N ARG A 543 -7.24 1.49 -27.43
CA ARG A 543 -8.58 2.07 -27.29
C ARG A 543 -8.55 3.23 -26.30
N SER A 544 -8.61 4.45 -26.81
CA SER A 544 -8.48 5.67 -26.00
C SER A 544 -9.54 5.75 -24.89
N PHE A 545 -9.07 6.06 -23.67
CA PHE A 545 -9.94 6.24 -22.52
C PHE A 545 -10.49 7.66 -22.45
N LYS A 546 -11.81 7.80 -22.54
CA LYS A 546 -12.52 9.08 -22.64
C LYS A 546 -13.53 9.23 -21.50
N PRO A 547 -13.89 10.47 -21.12
CA PRO A 547 -15.02 10.73 -20.24
C PRO A 547 -16.26 9.98 -20.70
N THR A 548 -16.91 9.26 -19.79
CA THR A 548 -18.09 8.46 -20.10
C THR A 548 -18.94 8.22 -18.84
N ILE A 549 -20.22 7.95 -19.06
CA ILE A 549 -21.16 7.45 -18.06
C ILE A 549 -21.76 6.17 -18.63
N CYS A 550 -21.52 5.04 -17.99
CA CYS A 550 -22.02 3.75 -18.46
C CYS A 550 -22.25 2.76 -17.33
N SER A 551 -22.93 1.65 -17.61
CA SER A 551 -23.06 0.54 -16.68
C SER A 551 -21.74 -0.22 -16.51
N ILE A 552 -21.54 -0.88 -15.36
CA ILE A 552 -20.45 -1.84 -15.17
C ILE A 552 -20.48 -3.05 -16.12
N TYR A 553 -21.57 -3.23 -16.88
CA TYR A 553 -21.69 -4.24 -17.94
C TYR A 553 -21.39 -3.70 -19.34
N HIS A 554 -20.95 -2.44 -19.45
CA HIS A 554 -20.54 -1.84 -20.71
C HIS A 554 -19.03 -2.00 -20.94
N SER A 555 -18.64 -2.12 -22.22
CA SER A 555 -17.24 -2.38 -22.60
C SER A 555 -16.27 -1.23 -22.25
N ASP A 556 -16.79 -0.01 -22.06
CA ASP A 556 -15.98 1.15 -21.68
C ASP A 556 -15.51 1.05 -20.23
N PHE A 557 -16.37 0.56 -19.33
CA PHE A 557 -15.97 0.28 -17.95
C PHE A 557 -14.93 -0.85 -17.90
N TRP A 558 -15.11 -1.90 -18.71
CA TRP A 558 -14.16 -3.01 -18.73
C TRP A 558 -12.77 -2.58 -19.22
N LEU A 559 -12.71 -1.60 -20.14
CA LEU A 559 -11.45 -0.96 -20.52
C LEU A 559 -10.81 -0.23 -19.35
N ALA A 560 -11.59 0.52 -18.56
CA ALA A 560 -11.09 1.19 -17.36
C ALA A 560 -10.49 0.18 -16.37
N GLU A 561 -11.21 -0.91 -16.06
CA GLU A 561 -10.71 -1.99 -15.20
C GLU A 561 -9.42 -2.61 -15.76
N ARG A 562 -9.33 -2.82 -17.08
CA ARG A 562 -8.09 -3.31 -17.70
C ARG A 562 -6.93 -2.35 -17.49
N LEU A 563 -7.15 -1.05 -17.68
CA LEU A 563 -6.11 -0.04 -17.48
C LEU A 563 -5.66 0.04 -16.03
N TRP A 564 -6.59 -0.01 -15.06
CA TRP A 564 -6.24 -0.07 -13.64
C TRP A 564 -5.40 -1.30 -13.30
N LYS A 565 -5.72 -2.45 -13.90
CA LYS A 565 -4.96 -3.69 -13.74
C LYS A 565 -3.57 -3.66 -14.39
N MET A 566 -3.36 -2.83 -15.41
CA MET A 566 -2.04 -2.63 -16.03
C MET A 566 -1.23 -1.52 -15.37
N HIS A 567 -1.82 -0.80 -14.41
CA HIS A 567 -1.22 0.41 -13.86
C HIS A 567 0.12 0.13 -13.14
N PRO A 568 1.19 0.89 -13.44
CA PRO A 568 2.55 0.58 -12.97
C PRO A 568 2.91 1.21 -11.61
N ILE A 569 1.93 1.73 -10.85
CA ILE A 569 2.18 2.58 -9.65
C ILE A 569 3.24 2.04 -8.70
N HIS A 570 3.28 0.72 -8.48
CA HIS A 570 4.22 0.09 -7.56
C HIS A 570 5.69 0.25 -7.99
N TYR A 571 5.96 0.39 -9.29
CA TYR A 571 7.30 0.64 -9.83
C TYR A 571 7.64 2.13 -9.86
N LEU A 572 6.63 3.01 -9.91
CA LEU A 572 6.83 4.46 -9.90
C LEU A 572 7.33 4.98 -8.56
N HIS A 573 7.03 4.30 -7.45
CA HIS A 573 7.44 4.73 -6.11
C HIS A 573 8.96 4.83 -5.93
N VAL A 574 9.75 4.14 -6.75
CA VAL A 574 11.22 4.26 -6.73
C VAL A 574 11.67 5.67 -7.16
N PHE A 575 10.83 6.38 -7.92
CA PHE A 575 11.09 7.72 -8.44
C PHE A 575 10.43 8.83 -7.61
N ASP A 576 9.87 8.52 -6.44
CA ASP A 576 9.20 9.50 -5.56
C ASP A 576 10.16 10.63 -5.15
N GLY A 577 9.78 11.87 -5.49
CA GLY A 577 10.55 13.09 -5.29
C GLY A 577 11.60 13.36 -6.37
N THR A 578 11.57 12.66 -7.51
CA THR A 578 12.48 12.89 -8.63
C THR A 578 11.74 13.47 -9.84
N PRO A 579 12.41 14.25 -10.71
CA PRO A 579 11.77 14.73 -11.93
C PRO A 579 11.45 13.61 -12.94
N PHE A 580 12.10 12.45 -12.80
CA PHE A 580 11.90 11.29 -13.69
C PHE A 580 10.49 10.70 -13.55
N LYS A 581 9.88 10.76 -12.37
CA LYS A 581 8.50 10.30 -12.18
C LYS A 581 7.52 11.04 -13.09
N ASN A 582 7.73 12.34 -13.30
CA ASN A 582 6.91 13.14 -14.20
C ASN A 582 7.07 12.72 -15.67
N VAL A 583 8.25 12.25 -16.08
CA VAL A 583 8.47 11.71 -17.42
C VAL A 583 7.64 10.44 -17.62
N LEU A 584 7.64 9.54 -16.63
CA LEU A 584 6.82 8.33 -16.65
C LEU A 584 5.31 8.66 -16.65
N TRP A 585 4.89 9.70 -15.93
CA TRP A 585 3.50 10.19 -15.99
C TRP A 585 3.12 10.71 -17.38
N ARG A 586 3.99 11.47 -18.06
CA ARG A 586 3.76 11.91 -19.45
C ARG A 586 3.65 10.73 -20.40
N LEU A 587 4.51 9.73 -20.24
CA LEU A 587 4.48 8.51 -21.05
C LEU A 587 3.13 7.78 -20.93
N MET A 588 2.49 7.82 -19.76
CA MET A 588 1.16 7.22 -19.55
C MET A 588 0.00 8.14 -19.92
N GLY A 589 0.25 9.35 -20.40
CA GLY A 589 -0.79 10.27 -20.88
C GLY A 589 -1.20 11.38 -19.91
N VAL A 590 -0.53 11.54 -18.76
CA VAL A 590 -0.78 12.70 -17.88
C VAL A 590 -0.27 13.97 -18.55
N ARG A 591 -1.11 15.01 -18.62
CA ARG A 591 -0.70 16.35 -19.04
C ARG A 591 -0.07 17.08 -17.85
N ILE A 592 1.21 16.85 -17.61
CA ILE A 592 1.94 17.36 -16.45
C ILE A 592 2.95 18.46 -16.81
N GLY A 593 2.88 19.57 -16.09
CA GLY A 593 3.68 20.77 -16.26
C GLY A 593 5.16 20.63 -15.85
N LYS A 594 5.90 21.72 -15.98
CA LYS A 594 7.32 21.84 -15.63
C LYS A 594 7.49 21.93 -14.11
N ARG A 595 8.60 21.39 -13.60
CA ARG A 595 9.00 21.46 -12.18
C ARG A 595 7.96 20.96 -11.16
N VAL A 596 6.98 20.15 -11.59
CA VAL A 596 6.04 19.49 -10.68
C VAL A 596 6.81 18.58 -9.72
N PHE A 597 6.47 18.63 -8.44
CA PHE A 597 7.05 17.78 -7.42
C PHE A 597 6.05 16.69 -7.03
N ASP A 598 6.39 15.42 -7.26
CA ASP A 598 5.57 14.27 -6.88
C ASP A 598 6.32 13.39 -5.87
N ASP A 599 5.82 13.32 -4.64
CA ASP A 599 6.39 12.55 -3.52
C ASP A 599 5.63 11.24 -3.22
N GLY A 600 4.96 10.66 -4.21
CA GLY A 600 4.22 9.41 -4.04
C GLY A 600 2.72 9.55 -4.29
N ALA A 601 2.33 10.43 -5.19
CA ALA A 601 0.95 10.58 -5.63
C ALA A 601 0.48 9.34 -6.41
N HIS A 602 -0.80 9.01 -6.23
CA HIS A 602 -1.51 7.99 -6.99
C HIS A 602 -2.46 8.66 -7.98
N ILE A 603 -2.12 8.63 -9.27
CA ILE A 603 -3.01 9.07 -10.36
C ILE A 603 -3.66 7.81 -10.94
N SER A 604 -4.96 7.63 -10.73
CA SER A 604 -5.66 6.40 -11.18
C SER A 604 -5.90 6.38 -12.69
N ASP A 605 -6.15 7.54 -13.28
CA ASP A 605 -6.54 7.69 -14.69
C ASP A 605 -5.65 8.71 -15.40
N PRO A 606 -4.41 8.31 -15.75
CA PRO A 606 -3.45 9.18 -16.41
C PRO A 606 -3.99 10.03 -17.59
N PRO A 607 -4.75 9.48 -18.58
CA PRO A 607 -5.19 10.25 -19.76
C PRO A 607 -6.25 11.33 -19.46
N LEU A 608 -6.90 11.26 -18.29
CA LEU A 608 -7.93 12.20 -17.86
C LEU A 608 -7.39 13.29 -16.92
N THR A 609 -6.09 13.24 -16.59
CA THR A 609 -5.49 14.09 -15.56
C THR A 609 -4.60 15.18 -16.18
N ALA A 610 -4.81 16.43 -15.78
CA ALA A 610 -3.95 17.56 -16.11
C ALA A 610 -3.42 18.23 -14.83
N ILE A 611 -2.12 18.55 -14.79
CA ILE A 611 -1.42 19.14 -13.66
C ILE A 611 -0.52 20.27 -14.18
N GLY A 612 -0.71 21.48 -13.67
CA GLY A 612 0.03 22.68 -14.06
C GLY A 612 1.48 22.70 -13.57
N ASP A 613 2.21 23.73 -14.00
CA ASP A 613 3.61 23.95 -13.64
C ASP A 613 3.79 24.16 -12.13
N GLU A 614 4.92 23.73 -11.57
CA GLU A 614 5.32 23.96 -10.16
C GLU A 614 4.37 23.42 -9.08
N SER A 615 3.39 22.61 -9.46
CA SER A 615 2.46 21.97 -8.52
C SER A 615 3.16 20.91 -7.65
N VAL A 616 2.61 20.71 -6.47
CA VAL A 616 3.14 19.82 -5.42
C VAL A 616 2.13 18.72 -5.13
N LEU A 617 2.52 17.47 -5.34
CA LEU A 617 1.75 16.28 -5.03
C LEU A 617 2.41 15.55 -3.85
N ASN A 618 1.86 15.73 -2.65
CA ASN A 618 2.46 15.18 -1.44
C ASN A 618 2.35 13.66 -1.36
N TYR A 619 3.09 13.09 -0.39
CA TYR A 619 3.04 11.67 -0.08
C TYR A 619 1.59 11.17 0.08
N ARG A 620 1.25 10.14 -0.70
CA ARG A 620 -0.08 9.50 -0.72
C ARG A 620 -1.25 10.40 -1.12
N SER A 621 -1.03 11.57 -1.74
CA SER A 621 -2.13 12.27 -2.40
C SER A 621 -2.67 11.41 -3.56
N LYS A 622 -3.97 11.50 -3.84
CA LYS A 622 -4.63 10.71 -4.88
C LYS A 622 -5.41 11.62 -5.82
N VAL A 623 -5.30 11.37 -7.12
CA VAL A 623 -6.13 11.97 -8.17
C VAL A 623 -6.85 10.84 -8.87
N GLN A 624 -8.17 10.78 -8.73
CA GLN A 624 -9.01 9.76 -9.35
C GLN A 624 -10.06 10.44 -10.21
N CYS A 625 -10.00 10.19 -11.51
CA CYS A 625 -10.88 10.81 -12.50
C CYS A 625 -12.09 9.92 -12.81
N HIS A 626 -12.47 9.06 -11.86
CA HIS A 626 -13.66 8.24 -11.96
C HIS A 626 -14.35 8.01 -10.61
N SER A 627 -15.57 7.50 -10.68
CA SER A 627 -16.34 6.97 -9.57
C SER A 627 -17.19 5.79 -10.06
N GLN A 628 -17.35 4.78 -9.20
CA GLN A 628 -18.33 3.72 -9.38
C GLN A 628 -19.41 3.95 -8.32
N GLU A 629 -20.67 4.03 -8.73
CA GLU A 629 -21.82 4.36 -7.88
C GLU A 629 -22.91 3.33 -8.16
N ASP A 630 -23.01 2.30 -7.30
CA ASP A 630 -24.06 1.26 -7.32
C ASP A 630 -24.29 0.60 -8.71
N GLY A 631 -23.20 0.28 -9.42
CA GLY A 631 -23.26 -0.34 -10.76
C GLY A 631 -23.24 0.64 -11.94
N THR A 632 -23.18 1.94 -11.66
CA THR A 632 -22.95 3.00 -12.64
C THR A 632 -21.50 3.49 -12.56
N PHE A 633 -20.79 3.47 -13.68
CA PHE A 633 -19.44 4.00 -13.82
C PHE A 633 -19.50 5.40 -14.43
N LYS A 634 -18.77 6.34 -13.82
CA LYS A 634 -18.65 7.74 -14.28
C LYS A 634 -17.19 8.13 -14.28
N CYS A 635 -16.71 8.71 -15.38
CA CYS A 635 -15.40 9.33 -15.41
C CYS A 635 -15.43 10.65 -16.16
N ASP A 636 -14.62 11.59 -15.69
CA ASP A 636 -14.45 12.90 -16.33
C ASP A 636 -13.06 13.46 -16.03
N ARG A 637 -12.65 14.48 -16.79
CA ARG A 637 -11.33 15.10 -16.66
C ARG A 637 -11.19 15.83 -15.33
N THR A 638 -9.97 15.82 -14.79
CA THR A 638 -9.59 16.61 -13.63
C THR A 638 -8.41 17.49 -14.00
N THR A 639 -8.50 18.77 -13.66
CA THR A 639 -7.46 19.77 -13.94
C THR A 639 -6.99 20.41 -12.64
N ILE A 640 -5.69 20.31 -12.39
CA ILE A 640 -5.00 20.98 -11.29
C ILE A 640 -4.16 22.09 -11.90
N GLY A 641 -4.43 23.34 -11.53
CA GLY A 641 -3.70 24.53 -12.00
C GLY A 641 -2.22 24.55 -11.64
N ALA A 642 -1.54 25.62 -12.03
CA ALA A 642 -0.12 25.86 -11.73
C ALA A 642 0.08 26.28 -10.27
N GLY A 643 1.17 25.86 -9.65
CA GLY A 643 1.52 26.19 -8.27
C GLY A 643 0.61 25.58 -7.21
N CYS A 644 -0.29 24.65 -7.59
CA CYS A 644 -1.23 24.04 -6.67
C CYS A 644 -0.56 23.05 -5.72
N THR A 645 -1.09 22.87 -4.52
CA THR A 645 -0.58 21.88 -3.55
C THR A 645 -1.67 20.89 -3.15
N LEU A 646 -1.44 19.60 -3.39
CA LEU A 646 -2.22 18.52 -2.80
C LEU A 646 -1.56 18.10 -1.48
N GLY A 647 -2.29 18.19 -0.37
CA GLY A 647 -1.81 17.82 0.96
C GLY A 647 -1.48 16.33 1.12
N VAL A 648 -0.80 15.98 2.21
CA VAL A 648 -0.45 14.58 2.51
C VAL A 648 -1.74 13.76 2.64
N GLY A 649 -1.88 12.69 1.85
CA GLY A 649 -3.09 11.85 1.87
C GLY A 649 -4.36 12.47 1.27
N SER A 650 -4.30 13.69 0.71
CA SER A 650 -5.49 14.34 0.13
C SER A 650 -5.99 13.56 -1.10
N PHE A 651 -7.28 13.63 -1.38
CA PHE A 651 -7.93 12.89 -2.45
C PHE A 651 -8.77 13.84 -3.31
N VAL A 652 -8.43 13.93 -4.60
CA VAL A 652 -9.18 14.67 -5.62
C VAL A 652 -10.00 13.70 -6.48
N LEU A 653 -11.30 13.93 -6.57
CA LEU A 653 -12.24 13.14 -7.38
C LEU A 653 -12.44 13.74 -8.79
N TYR A 654 -13.21 13.06 -9.63
CA TYR A 654 -13.39 13.39 -11.05
C TYR A 654 -14.15 14.69 -11.31
N GLY A 655 -13.93 15.30 -12.48
CA GLY A 655 -14.63 16.53 -12.88
C GLY A 655 -14.19 17.77 -12.11
N VAL A 656 -13.10 17.70 -11.33
CA VAL A 656 -12.62 18.81 -10.51
C VAL A 656 -11.74 19.77 -11.32
N THR A 657 -11.87 21.06 -11.01
CA THR A 657 -10.93 22.10 -11.45
C THR A 657 -10.35 22.84 -10.24
N MET A 658 -9.03 22.79 -10.06
CA MET A 658 -8.33 23.60 -9.07
C MET A 658 -7.65 24.78 -9.75
N GLY A 659 -8.03 26.01 -9.38
CA GLY A 659 -7.41 27.25 -9.87
C GLY A 659 -5.96 27.40 -9.39
N ASP A 660 -5.19 28.23 -10.09
CA ASP A 660 -3.75 28.39 -9.85
C ASP A 660 -3.43 28.80 -8.40
N GLY A 661 -2.37 28.24 -7.84
CA GLY A 661 -1.90 28.50 -6.49
C GLY A 661 -2.82 28.00 -5.37
N SER A 662 -3.91 27.30 -5.69
CA SER A 662 -4.81 26.75 -4.68
C SER A 662 -4.18 25.56 -3.93
N SER A 663 -4.67 25.27 -2.73
CA SER A 663 -4.13 24.19 -1.91
C SER A 663 -5.19 23.38 -1.17
N LEU A 664 -4.98 22.06 -1.13
CA LEU A 664 -5.74 21.15 -0.30
C LEU A 664 -4.94 20.81 0.97
N ALA A 665 -5.60 20.89 2.11
CA ALA A 665 -5.04 20.46 3.37
C ALA A 665 -4.86 18.93 3.42
N THR A 666 -4.11 18.50 4.43
CA THR A 666 -3.82 17.10 4.72
C THR A 666 -5.11 16.27 4.83
N ASP A 667 -5.10 15.07 4.24
CA ASP A 667 -6.19 14.09 4.17
C ASP A 667 -7.54 14.59 3.62
N SER A 668 -7.56 15.80 3.04
CA SER A 668 -8.80 16.42 2.57
C SER A 668 -9.37 15.72 1.33
N PHE A 669 -10.70 15.66 1.23
CA PHE A 669 -11.41 14.99 0.15
C PHE A 669 -12.18 15.99 -0.71
N LEU A 670 -11.67 16.30 -1.88
CA LEU A 670 -12.29 17.20 -2.83
C LEU A 670 -13.31 16.43 -3.69
N MET A 671 -14.58 16.82 -3.57
CA MET A 671 -15.71 16.14 -4.17
C MET A 671 -15.73 16.29 -5.69
N LYS A 672 -16.45 15.38 -6.35
CA LYS A 672 -16.64 15.41 -7.80
C LYS A 672 -17.26 16.73 -8.26
N GLY A 673 -16.75 17.28 -9.36
CA GLY A 673 -17.29 18.50 -9.97
C GLY A 673 -16.98 19.80 -9.21
N GLU A 674 -16.18 19.76 -8.15
CA GLU A 674 -15.83 20.97 -7.38
C GLU A 674 -14.86 21.87 -8.16
N GLU A 675 -15.07 23.18 -8.02
CA GLU A 675 -14.19 24.22 -8.55
C GLU A 675 -13.54 24.97 -7.38
N VAL A 676 -12.23 24.79 -7.22
CA VAL A 676 -11.47 25.48 -6.17
C VAL A 676 -10.93 26.80 -6.74
N PRO A 677 -11.28 27.97 -6.18
CA PRO A 677 -10.78 29.25 -6.66
C PRO A 677 -9.25 29.35 -6.60
N ALA A 678 -8.68 30.20 -7.47
CA ALA A 678 -7.25 30.48 -7.44
C ALA A 678 -6.80 31.00 -6.06
N HIS A 679 -5.64 30.53 -5.60
CA HIS A 679 -5.05 30.85 -4.29
C HIS A 679 -5.88 30.46 -3.06
N ALA A 680 -7.04 29.81 -3.24
CA ALA A 680 -7.85 29.35 -2.11
C ALA A 680 -7.20 28.17 -1.39
N ARG A 681 -7.49 28.07 -0.09
CA ARG A 681 -7.07 26.94 0.74
C ARG A 681 -8.31 26.19 1.20
N TRP A 682 -8.38 24.91 0.87
CA TRP A 682 -9.50 24.06 1.19
C TRP A 682 -9.07 22.90 2.09
N GLY A 683 -9.94 22.47 2.99
CA GLY A 683 -9.66 21.39 3.93
C GLY A 683 -10.91 20.66 4.38
N GLY A 684 -10.73 19.40 4.77
CA GLY A 684 -11.77 18.57 5.36
C GLY A 684 -12.28 17.44 4.46
N ASN A 685 -13.23 16.66 4.97
CA ASN A 685 -13.88 15.57 4.25
C ASN A 685 -15.41 15.64 4.45
N PRO A 686 -16.17 16.21 3.49
CA PRO A 686 -15.72 16.86 2.25
C PRO A 686 -14.90 18.14 2.48
N ALA A 687 -14.04 18.48 1.52
CA ALA A 687 -13.22 19.68 1.57
C ALA A 687 -14.08 20.93 1.37
N LYS A 688 -13.80 21.97 2.16
CA LYS A 688 -14.40 23.32 2.06
C LYS A 688 -13.32 24.37 2.25
N GLU A 689 -13.60 25.62 1.87
CA GLU A 689 -12.69 26.74 2.10
C GLU A 689 -12.38 26.92 3.60
N MET A 690 -11.10 27.18 3.91
CA MET A 690 -10.52 27.26 5.27
C MET A 690 -10.29 28.67 5.76
#